data_AF-A0A8H7EJG7-F1
#
_entry.id   AF-A0A8H7EJG7-F1
#
_cell.length_a   1.000
_cell.length_b   1.000
_cell.length_c   1.000
_cell.angle_alpha   90.00
_cell.angle_beta   90.00
_cell.angle_gamma   90.00
#
_symmetry.space_group_name_H-M   'P 1'
#
loop_
_entity.id
_entity.type
_entity.pdbx_description
1 polymer ?
#
loop_
_entity_poly.entity_id
_entity_poly.type
_entity_poly.pdbx_seq_one_letter_code
_entity_poly.pdbx_strand_id
1 'polypeptide(L)'
;MNHDSNDTQKVKLTGEQVAEHNNAESCWVIVHGRAYDVTEFLPEHPGGQKIILKYAGKDSTEAFEPIHPPDTLDKYLDKSKHLGEVDMNTVKEEAKEVDPDEEERQKRIERMPILEQCYNLMDFEAVARKVMKKTAWAYYSSGADDEITLRENHSAFHKIWFRPRVLIDVEKVDMSTTMLGSKCDIPFYVTATALGKLGNPEGEVVLTRGAHKHNVIQMIPTLASCSFDEIMDEAKDGQVQWLQLYVNKDREVTKRIVQHAEKRGCKGLFITVDAPQLGRREKDMRSKFDDVGSNVQSTGGDNVDRSQGAARAISSFIDPSLSWKDIPWFRSITKMPIILKGVQCVEDVIRAVEVGVAGVVLSNHGGRQLDFARSGVEVLAEVMPVLRARGWQDRIEVYIDGGVRRATDIIKAVALGAKGVGIGRPFLYAMSAYGLPGVDRAMQLLKDEMEMNMRLIGASSIADLNPSMLDTRGLTQPGAGWDEAQCTAALAQLEQLQAQINDMRLAIPRIIEPFRRPRSSATYKLYVEGVKGSQNNLNALTKQWKDPDMQSTFEHVKQSFGANADLSESVSIPSHGWVERARKAKESSMSKGSEKIDDAGATLSEEDISRIVVDFRKVHPTLKVEAQDDDRSIYMRFVSGSLMLKFRIGIEREANGRYKLNAECLGTAEPFLAITRCIASRPNADDLRYLLDMIAAYKTVKGTSCARCGKLLDKSALTPTARRSKQVASTTETSQTIWEATHEGCI
;
A
#
# COMPACT_ATOMS: atom_id res chain seq x y z
N MET A 1 75.67 24.50 -12.24
CA MET A 1 75.69 23.17 -11.60
C MET A 1 74.69 22.31 -12.34
N ASN A 2 75.21 21.26 -12.98
CA ASN A 2 74.47 20.29 -13.77
C ASN A 2 73.36 19.66 -12.93
N HIS A 3 72.15 19.61 -13.46
CA HIS A 3 71.22 18.53 -13.14
C HIS A 3 71.02 17.73 -14.42
N ASP A 4 71.53 16.50 -14.36
CA ASP A 4 71.54 15.51 -15.42
C ASP A 4 70.14 15.25 -15.98
N SER A 5 69.97 15.58 -17.27
CA SER A 5 68.94 15.04 -18.13
C SER A 5 69.31 13.61 -18.51
N ASN A 6 69.09 12.66 -17.60
CA ASN A 6 69.04 11.24 -17.91
C ASN A 6 67.57 10.85 -18.14
N ASP A 7 67.02 11.32 -19.26
CA ASP A 7 65.77 10.77 -19.79
C ASP A 7 66.15 9.49 -20.53
N THR A 8 66.20 8.37 -19.80
CA THR A 8 66.23 7.05 -20.41
C THR A 8 64.99 6.92 -21.28
N GLN A 9 65.14 7.00 -22.59
CA GLN A 9 64.14 6.56 -23.56
C GLN A 9 63.72 5.14 -23.16
N LYS A 10 62.58 5.01 -22.48
CA LYS A 10 61.93 3.71 -22.30
C LYS A 10 61.67 3.20 -23.71
N VAL A 11 62.32 2.10 -24.06
CA VAL A 11 62.12 1.39 -25.32
C VAL A 11 60.62 1.13 -25.45
N LYS A 12 59.97 1.79 -26.42
CA LYS A 12 58.55 1.57 -26.70
C LYS A 12 58.39 0.17 -27.29
N LEU A 13 57.33 -0.51 -26.91
CA LEU A 13 56.95 -1.76 -27.55
C LEU A 13 56.48 -1.45 -28.98
N THR A 14 56.75 -2.36 -29.91
CA THR A 14 56.21 -2.28 -31.26
C THR A 14 54.88 -3.02 -31.33
N GLY A 15 54.03 -2.66 -32.30
CA GLY A 15 52.78 -3.36 -32.58
C GLY A 15 53.01 -4.83 -32.94
N GLU A 16 54.14 -5.15 -33.60
CA GLU A 16 54.53 -6.53 -33.89
C GLU A 16 54.79 -7.34 -32.62
N GLN A 17 55.52 -6.76 -31.66
CA GLN A 17 55.76 -7.41 -30.36
C GLN A 17 54.45 -7.64 -29.61
N VAL A 18 53.50 -6.71 -29.65
CA VAL A 18 52.19 -6.93 -29.00
C VAL A 18 51.39 -8.00 -29.75
N ALA A 19 51.46 -8.04 -31.09
CA ALA A 19 50.72 -8.98 -31.92
C ALA A 19 51.16 -10.45 -31.76
N GLU A 20 52.34 -10.72 -31.20
CA GLU A 20 52.79 -12.07 -30.83
C GLU A 20 51.92 -12.69 -29.70
N HIS A 21 51.30 -11.85 -28.86
CA HIS A 21 50.50 -12.26 -27.70
C HIS A 21 49.00 -12.19 -28.02
N ASN A 22 48.54 -13.10 -28.88
CA ASN A 22 47.22 -13.05 -29.52
C ASN A 22 46.27 -14.23 -29.20
N ASN A 23 46.50 -14.98 -28.12
CA ASN A 23 45.70 -16.15 -27.77
C ASN A 23 45.49 -16.31 -26.25
N ALA A 24 44.73 -17.32 -25.82
CA ALA A 24 44.35 -17.49 -24.41
C ALA A 24 45.52 -17.81 -23.46
N GLU A 25 46.62 -18.36 -23.98
CA GLU A 25 47.81 -18.71 -23.21
C GLU A 25 48.79 -17.53 -23.10
N SER A 26 48.62 -16.52 -23.95
CA SER A 26 49.46 -15.33 -24.03
C SER A 26 48.69 -14.21 -24.73
N CYS A 27 48.11 -13.29 -23.95
CA CYS A 27 47.17 -12.27 -24.41
C CYS A 27 47.57 -10.88 -23.96
N TRP A 28 48.09 -10.06 -24.88
CA TRP A 28 48.33 -8.64 -24.65
C TRP A 28 47.33 -7.79 -25.43
N VAL A 29 46.97 -6.64 -24.89
CA VAL A 29 46.09 -5.67 -25.57
C VAL A 29 46.68 -4.27 -25.48
N ILE A 30 46.40 -3.44 -26.49
CA ILE A 30 46.73 -2.02 -26.46
C ILE A 30 45.48 -1.25 -26.06
N VAL A 31 45.62 -0.36 -25.08
CA VAL A 31 44.58 0.57 -24.64
C VAL A 31 45.23 1.94 -24.44
N HIS A 32 44.71 2.98 -25.10
CA HIS A 32 45.24 4.34 -25.07
C HIS A 32 46.76 4.41 -25.33
N GLY A 33 47.24 3.63 -26.31
CA GLY A 33 48.65 3.60 -26.72
C GLY A 33 49.62 2.91 -25.76
N ARG A 34 49.11 2.13 -24.79
CA ARG A 34 49.90 1.36 -23.83
C ARG A 34 49.54 -0.12 -23.90
N ALA A 35 50.53 -1.00 -23.76
CA ALA A 35 50.33 -2.44 -23.77
C ALA A 35 50.13 -2.99 -22.35
N TYR A 36 49.21 -3.94 -22.23
CA TYR A 36 48.84 -4.60 -20.98
C TYR A 36 48.80 -6.11 -21.16
N ASP A 37 49.42 -6.85 -20.23
CA ASP A 37 49.29 -8.30 -20.15
C ASP A 37 48.01 -8.67 -19.38
N VAL A 38 47.01 -9.17 -20.11
CA VAL A 38 45.70 -9.53 -19.55
C VAL A 38 45.50 -11.05 -19.51
N THR A 39 46.56 -11.83 -19.75
CA THR A 39 46.51 -13.31 -19.86
C THR A 39 45.85 -13.96 -18.64
N GLU A 40 46.36 -13.66 -17.44
CA GLU A 40 45.83 -14.20 -16.18
C GLU A 40 44.46 -13.61 -15.81
N PHE A 41 44.13 -12.43 -16.35
CA PHE A 41 42.87 -11.74 -16.09
C PHE A 41 41.72 -12.22 -16.99
N LEU A 42 42.01 -12.89 -18.11
CA LEU A 42 41.01 -13.42 -19.04
C LEU A 42 39.84 -14.16 -18.35
N PRO A 43 40.07 -15.16 -17.47
CA PRO A 43 38.98 -15.89 -16.81
C PRO A 43 38.22 -15.05 -15.77
N GLU A 44 38.85 -13.99 -15.27
CA GLU A 44 38.28 -13.08 -14.26
C GLU A 44 37.48 -11.93 -14.88
N HIS A 45 37.71 -11.64 -16.15
CA HIS A 45 37.05 -10.53 -16.84
C HIS A 45 35.52 -10.69 -16.80
N PRO A 46 34.79 -9.76 -16.17
CA PRO A 46 33.35 -9.89 -16.00
C PRO A 46 32.59 -9.98 -17.33
N GLY A 47 33.07 -9.30 -18.39
CA GLY A 47 32.47 -9.36 -19.73
C GLY A 47 32.70 -10.68 -20.47
N GLY A 48 33.45 -11.61 -19.85
CA GLY A 48 33.88 -12.88 -20.40
C GLY A 48 35.21 -12.78 -21.16
N GLN A 49 36.01 -13.85 -21.16
CA GLN A 49 37.31 -13.88 -21.83
C GLN A 49 37.26 -13.64 -23.35
N LYS A 50 36.17 -14.08 -24.02
CA LYS A 50 36.08 -14.06 -25.49
C LYS A 50 36.11 -12.64 -26.08
N ILE A 51 35.59 -11.64 -25.36
CA ILE A 51 35.60 -10.25 -25.87
C ILE A 51 37.02 -9.67 -25.86
N ILE A 52 37.84 -10.03 -24.86
CA ILE A 52 39.25 -9.64 -24.82
C ILE A 52 40.02 -10.38 -25.91
N LEU A 53 39.78 -11.69 -26.07
CA LEU A 53 40.43 -12.50 -27.11
C LEU A 53 40.17 -12.02 -28.54
N LYS A 54 39.03 -11.34 -28.81
CA LYS A 54 38.76 -10.68 -30.10
C LYS A 54 39.83 -9.63 -30.46
N TYR A 55 40.41 -8.99 -29.44
CA TYR A 55 41.43 -7.95 -29.56
C TYR A 55 42.81 -8.38 -29.05
N ALA A 56 43.04 -9.69 -28.83
CA ALA A 56 44.34 -10.18 -28.41
C ALA A 56 45.40 -9.85 -29.47
N GLY A 57 46.48 -9.21 -29.03
CA GLY A 57 47.55 -8.69 -29.87
C GLY A 57 47.20 -7.42 -30.66
N LYS A 58 46.09 -6.74 -30.35
CA LYS A 58 45.57 -5.59 -31.11
C LYS A 58 45.30 -4.36 -30.23
N ASP A 59 45.03 -3.23 -30.89
CA ASP A 59 44.43 -2.07 -30.23
C ASP A 59 42.94 -2.29 -29.97
N SER A 60 42.58 -2.16 -28.70
CA SER A 60 41.23 -2.36 -28.17
C SER A 60 40.61 -1.07 -27.64
N THR A 61 41.27 0.08 -27.81
CA THR A 61 40.86 1.37 -27.22
C THR A 61 39.40 1.71 -27.54
N GLU A 62 38.99 1.61 -28.81
CA GLU A 62 37.62 1.92 -29.26
C GLU A 62 36.55 0.99 -28.66
N ALA A 63 36.92 -0.25 -28.34
CA ALA A 63 36.03 -1.21 -27.69
C ALA A 63 36.04 -1.09 -26.16
N PHE A 64 37.15 -0.62 -25.59
CA PHE A 64 37.37 -0.50 -24.15
C PHE A 64 36.70 0.76 -23.57
N GLU A 65 36.93 1.91 -24.20
CA GLU A 65 36.58 3.23 -23.68
C GLU A 65 35.07 3.45 -23.41
N PRO A 66 34.13 2.95 -24.25
CA PRO A 66 32.70 3.17 -23.99
C PRO A 66 32.16 2.39 -22.78
N ILE A 67 32.92 1.42 -22.29
CA ILE A 67 32.48 0.46 -21.27
C ILE A 67 33.19 0.70 -19.93
N HIS A 68 34.47 1.08 -19.96
CA HIS A 68 35.32 1.10 -18.78
C HIS A 68 35.69 2.53 -18.39
N PRO A 69 35.65 2.85 -17.08
CA PRO A 69 36.32 4.02 -16.54
C PRO A 69 37.79 4.10 -16.97
N PRO A 70 38.34 5.30 -17.21
CA PRO A 70 39.72 5.46 -17.66
C PRO A 70 40.76 4.92 -16.66
N ASP A 71 40.42 4.86 -15.38
CA ASP A 71 41.27 4.36 -14.29
C ASP A 71 41.09 2.85 -13.99
N THR A 72 40.34 2.12 -14.83
CA THR A 72 40.03 0.69 -14.63
C THR A 72 41.30 -0.16 -14.58
N LEU A 73 42.21 0.02 -15.53
CA LEU A 73 43.45 -0.78 -15.61
C LEU A 73 44.41 -0.48 -14.45
N ASP A 74 44.42 0.76 -13.94
CA ASP A 74 45.23 1.13 -12.77
C ASP A 74 44.68 0.56 -11.47
N LYS A 75 43.35 0.37 -11.39
CA LYS A 75 42.66 -0.12 -10.19
C LYS A 75 42.65 -1.63 -10.07
N TYR A 76 42.44 -2.33 -11.18
CA TYR A 76 42.13 -3.76 -11.17
C TYR A 76 43.23 -4.64 -11.75
N LEU A 77 44.15 -4.08 -12.55
CA LEU A 77 45.27 -4.85 -13.11
C LEU A 77 46.55 -4.53 -12.33
N ASP A 78 47.28 -5.56 -11.92
CA ASP A 78 48.53 -5.41 -11.18
C ASP A 78 49.55 -4.58 -11.99
N LYS A 79 50.31 -3.70 -11.31
CA LYS A 79 51.27 -2.80 -11.97
C LYS A 79 52.34 -3.56 -12.75
N SER A 80 52.68 -4.80 -12.39
CA SER A 80 53.62 -5.64 -13.13
C SER A 80 53.10 -6.03 -14.52
N LYS A 81 51.79 -5.96 -14.75
CA LYS A 81 51.14 -6.27 -16.03
C LYS A 81 51.01 -5.06 -16.96
N HIS A 82 51.46 -3.88 -16.52
CA HIS A 82 51.53 -2.65 -17.33
C HIS A 82 52.86 -2.62 -18.09
N LEU A 83 52.87 -3.12 -19.32
CA LEU A 83 54.10 -3.42 -20.06
C LEU A 83 54.80 -2.17 -20.59
N GLY A 84 54.05 -1.11 -20.89
CA GLY A 84 54.61 0.19 -21.28
C GLY A 84 53.92 0.83 -22.49
N GLU A 85 54.52 1.91 -23.01
CA GLU A 85 54.04 2.60 -24.21
C GLU A 85 54.32 1.79 -25.47
N VAL A 86 53.40 1.88 -26.43
CA VAL A 86 53.52 1.27 -27.76
C VAL A 86 53.78 2.36 -28.80
N ASP A 87 54.67 2.09 -29.75
CA ASP A 87 54.78 2.92 -30.95
C ASP A 87 53.60 2.65 -31.88
N MET A 88 52.56 3.49 -31.79
CA MET A 88 51.32 3.33 -32.54
C MET A 88 51.51 3.34 -34.06
N ASN A 89 52.61 3.89 -34.59
CA ASN A 89 52.90 3.82 -36.03
C ASN A 89 53.22 2.40 -36.52
N THR A 90 53.56 1.51 -35.60
CA THR A 90 53.89 0.10 -35.88
C THR A 90 52.71 -0.84 -35.65
N VAL A 91 51.58 -0.32 -35.14
CA VAL A 91 50.35 -1.09 -34.96
C VAL A 91 49.64 -1.18 -36.30
N LYS A 92 49.36 -2.41 -36.75
CA LYS A 92 48.58 -2.62 -37.98
C LYS A 92 47.15 -2.13 -37.75
N GLU A 93 46.78 -1.05 -38.41
CA GLU A 93 45.38 -0.62 -38.48
C GLU A 93 44.60 -1.66 -39.29
N GLU A 94 43.61 -2.31 -38.64
CA GLU A 94 42.66 -3.14 -39.38
C GLU A 94 41.81 -2.22 -40.26
N ALA A 95 41.73 -2.53 -41.56
CA ALA A 95 40.81 -1.85 -42.45
C ALA A 95 39.38 -2.07 -41.92
N LYS A 96 38.75 -1.01 -41.42
CA LYS A 96 37.36 -1.07 -40.96
C LYS A 96 36.50 -1.43 -42.17
N GLU A 97 35.86 -2.60 -42.14
CA GLU A 97 34.83 -2.94 -43.12
C GLU A 97 33.75 -1.85 -43.10
N VAL A 98 33.33 -1.43 -44.30
CA VAL A 98 32.24 -0.46 -44.46
C VAL A 98 30.96 -1.13 -43.95
N ASP A 99 30.43 -0.65 -42.83
CA ASP A 99 29.15 -1.09 -42.27
C ASP A 99 28.01 -0.22 -42.85
N PRO A 100 27.16 -0.77 -43.75
CA PRO A 100 26.04 -0.01 -44.32
C PRO A 100 25.06 0.51 -43.26
N ASP A 101 24.91 -0.19 -42.13
CA ASP A 101 24.04 0.25 -41.04
C ASP A 101 24.59 1.52 -40.36
N GLU A 102 25.91 1.62 -40.23
CA GLU A 102 26.58 2.79 -39.68
C GLU A 102 26.52 3.98 -40.65
N GLU A 103 26.69 3.77 -41.97
CA GLU A 103 26.47 4.83 -42.96
C GLU A 103 25.04 5.38 -42.91
N GLU A 104 24.04 4.50 -42.84
CA GLU A 104 22.64 4.91 -42.73
C GLU A 104 22.38 5.63 -41.39
N ARG A 105 23.05 5.21 -40.31
CA ARG A 105 22.97 5.89 -39.01
C ARG A 105 23.55 7.29 -39.07
N GLN A 106 24.68 7.51 -39.74
CA GLN A 106 25.24 8.85 -39.94
C GLN A 106 24.28 9.75 -40.73
N LYS A 107 23.65 9.22 -41.79
CA LYS A 107 22.59 9.95 -42.52
C LYS A 107 21.38 10.27 -41.65
N ARG A 108 21.03 9.42 -40.67
CA ARG A 108 19.97 9.70 -39.67
C ARG A 108 20.39 10.80 -38.69
N ILE A 109 21.66 10.84 -38.30
CA ILE A 109 22.22 11.91 -37.44
C ILE A 109 22.15 13.26 -38.14
N GLU A 110 22.55 13.33 -39.42
CA GLU A 110 22.44 14.56 -40.23
C GLU A 110 21.01 15.09 -40.38
N ARG A 111 20.01 14.21 -40.26
CA ARG A 111 18.58 14.52 -40.39
C ARG A 111 17.85 14.58 -39.06
N MET A 112 18.57 14.67 -37.95
CA MET A 112 17.95 14.83 -36.65
C MET A 112 17.06 16.08 -36.63
N PRO A 113 15.89 16.03 -35.98
CA PRO A 113 15.11 17.22 -35.70
C PRO A 113 15.97 18.25 -34.95
N ILE A 114 15.70 19.53 -35.17
CA ILE A 114 16.30 20.57 -34.31
C ILE A 114 15.76 20.40 -32.88
N LEU A 115 16.58 20.74 -31.89
CA LEU A 115 16.28 20.48 -30.48
C LEU A 115 14.96 21.13 -30.01
N GLU A 116 14.61 22.28 -30.57
CA GLU A 116 13.38 23.02 -30.26
C GLU A 116 12.10 22.26 -30.69
N GLN A 117 12.21 21.29 -31.61
CA GLN A 117 11.12 20.41 -32.02
C GLN A 117 10.91 19.21 -31.08
N CYS A 118 11.75 19.05 -30.05
CA CYS A 118 11.47 18.15 -28.94
C CYS A 118 10.55 18.89 -27.94
N TYR A 119 9.31 18.43 -27.83
CA TYR A 119 8.27 19.00 -26.99
C TYR A 119 8.08 18.22 -25.68
N ASN A 120 8.60 17.00 -25.59
CA ASN A 120 8.49 16.16 -24.41
C ASN A 120 9.59 15.09 -24.36
N LEU A 121 9.64 14.35 -23.24
CA LEU A 121 10.67 13.33 -23.00
C LEU A 121 10.64 12.15 -24.00
N MET A 122 9.49 11.83 -24.59
CA MET A 122 9.36 10.72 -25.54
C MET A 122 9.94 11.08 -26.91
N ASP A 123 10.04 12.37 -27.25
CA ASP A 123 10.67 12.80 -28.51
C ASP A 123 12.17 12.47 -28.51
N PHE A 124 12.84 12.65 -27.37
CA PHE A 124 14.24 12.22 -27.20
C PHE A 124 14.40 10.71 -27.36
N GLU A 125 13.48 9.92 -26.82
CA GLU A 125 13.48 8.46 -26.99
C GLU A 125 13.33 8.07 -28.47
N ALA A 126 12.41 8.72 -29.18
CA ALA A 126 12.18 8.47 -30.60
C ALA A 126 13.39 8.84 -31.48
N VAL A 127 14.08 9.94 -31.16
CA VAL A 127 15.31 10.36 -31.84
C VAL A 127 16.45 9.41 -31.50
N ALA A 128 16.70 9.15 -30.19
CA ALA A 128 17.78 8.27 -29.72
C ALA A 128 17.69 6.88 -30.36
N ARG A 129 16.50 6.30 -30.48
CA ARG A 129 16.28 5.03 -31.16
C ARG A 129 16.83 4.97 -32.59
N LYS A 130 16.82 6.10 -33.31
CA LYS A 130 17.26 6.20 -34.70
C LYS A 130 18.76 6.47 -34.85
N VAL A 131 19.37 7.13 -33.86
CA VAL A 131 20.73 7.68 -33.96
C VAL A 131 21.75 7.01 -33.04
N MET A 132 21.32 6.20 -32.09
CA MET A 132 22.22 5.38 -31.28
C MET A 132 22.70 4.14 -32.05
N LYS A 133 23.87 3.62 -31.66
CA LYS A 133 24.31 2.28 -32.10
C LYS A 133 23.31 1.22 -31.63
N LYS A 134 23.07 0.18 -32.42
CA LYS A 134 22.08 -0.88 -32.10
C LYS A 134 22.32 -1.51 -30.72
N THR A 135 23.58 -1.79 -30.39
CA THR A 135 24.00 -2.36 -29.09
C THR A 135 23.73 -1.40 -27.92
N ALA A 136 24.07 -0.11 -28.07
CA ALA A 136 23.80 0.92 -27.08
C ALA A 136 22.29 1.12 -26.84
N TRP A 137 21.51 1.19 -27.93
CA TRP A 137 20.04 1.27 -27.85
C TRP A 137 19.45 0.03 -27.16
N ALA A 138 19.91 -1.18 -27.51
CA ALA A 138 19.47 -2.41 -26.87
C ALA A 138 19.78 -2.42 -25.37
N TYR A 139 20.96 -1.94 -24.97
CA TYR A 139 21.35 -1.84 -23.57
C TYR A 139 20.44 -0.87 -22.77
N TYR A 140 20.18 0.35 -23.27
CA TYR A 140 19.33 1.33 -22.57
C TYR A 140 17.84 1.01 -22.61
N SER A 141 17.31 0.59 -23.77
CA SER A 141 15.88 0.37 -23.97
C SER A 141 15.36 -0.96 -23.43
N SER A 142 16.24 -1.91 -23.12
CA SER A 142 15.83 -3.22 -22.61
C SER A 142 15.25 -3.18 -21.19
N GLY A 143 14.23 -4.03 -21.00
CA GLY A 143 13.78 -4.56 -19.71
C GLY A 143 14.18 -6.04 -19.57
N ALA A 144 13.76 -6.66 -18.45
CA ALA A 144 13.91 -8.08 -18.22
C ALA A 144 12.79 -8.88 -18.91
N ASP A 145 13.13 -10.08 -19.39
CA ASP A 145 12.22 -11.06 -19.96
C ASP A 145 11.28 -10.45 -21.01
N ASP A 146 9.96 -10.45 -20.77
CA ASP A 146 8.95 -9.93 -21.70
C ASP A 146 8.81 -8.40 -21.63
N GLU A 147 9.51 -7.75 -20.69
CA GLU A 147 9.48 -6.32 -20.38
C GLU A 147 8.09 -5.84 -19.93
N ILE A 148 7.30 -6.68 -19.27
CA ILE A 148 5.94 -6.33 -18.79
C ILE A 148 6.04 -5.22 -17.75
N THR A 149 6.88 -5.40 -16.73
CA THR A 149 7.13 -4.41 -15.68
C THR A 149 7.69 -3.11 -16.24
N LEU A 150 8.53 -3.16 -17.28
CA LEU A 150 9.05 -1.95 -17.93
C LEU A 150 7.91 -1.03 -18.41
N ARG A 151 6.91 -1.63 -19.07
CA ARG A 151 5.74 -0.90 -19.59
C ARG A 151 4.76 -0.55 -18.49
N GLU A 152 4.52 -1.48 -17.56
CA GLU A 152 3.61 -1.26 -16.43
C GLU A 152 4.04 -0.11 -15.54
N ASN A 153 5.35 0.07 -15.33
CA ASN A 153 5.88 1.21 -14.60
C ASN A 153 5.33 2.56 -15.09
N HIS A 154 5.18 2.71 -16.40
CA HIS A 154 4.60 3.91 -17.00
C HIS A 154 3.06 3.85 -17.01
N SER A 155 2.49 2.74 -17.50
CA SER A 155 1.03 2.57 -17.63
C SER A 155 0.27 2.73 -16.31
N ALA A 156 0.86 2.35 -15.17
CA ALA A 156 0.26 2.51 -13.85
C ALA A 156 -0.10 3.97 -13.53
N PHE A 157 0.70 4.95 -13.97
CA PHE A 157 0.37 6.37 -13.77
C PHE A 157 -0.94 6.77 -14.47
N HIS A 158 -1.32 6.10 -15.55
CA HIS A 158 -2.57 6.37 -16.28
C HIS A 158 -3.81 5.88 -15.55
N LYS A 159 -3.63 5.02 -14.52
CA LYS A 159 -4.72 4.56 -13.64
C LYS A 159 -5.07 5.58 -12.54
N ILE A 160 -4.28 6.65 -12.40
CA ILE A 160 -4.47 7.72 -11.42
C ILE A 160 -4.98 8.97 -12.13
N TRP A 161 -6.12 9.48 -11.69
CA TRP A 161 -6.72 10.72 -12.21
C TRP A 161 -6.53 11.88 -11.23
N PHE A 162 -6.53 13.11 -11.76
CA PHE A 162 -6.50 14.31 -10.92
C PHE A 162 -7.91 14.75 -10.52
N ARG A 163 -8.00 15.40 -9.36
CA ARG A 163 -9.19 16.08 -8.84
C ARG A 163 -8.90 17.58 -8.73
N PRO A 164 -8.81 18.31 -9.87
CA PRO A 164 -8.35 19.68 -9.88
C PRO A 164 -9.27 20.59 -9.05
N ARG A 165 -8.66 21.54 -8.34
CA ARG A 165 -9.37 22.54 -7.54
C ARG A 165 -9.40 23.87 -8.28
N VAL A 166 -10.59 24.40 -8.50
CA VAL A 166 -10.81 25.68 -9.19
C VAL A 166 -10.90 26.84 -8.21
N LEU A 167 -10.70 28.07 -8.69
CA LEU A 167 -10.74 29.31 -7.89
C LEU A 167 -9.72 29.33 -6.73
N ILE A 168 -8.56 28.70 -6.93
CA ILE A 168 -7.38 28.80 -6.07
C ILE A 168 -6.42 29.81 -6.70
N ASP A 169 -5.84 30.69 -5.90
CA ASP A 169 -4.79 31.59 -6.37
C ASP A 169 -3.52 30.79 -6.65
N VAL A 170 -3.13 30.76 -7.92
CA VAL A 170 -1.94 30.06 -8.44
C VAL A 170 -1.11 31.00 -9.32
N GLU A 171 -1.17 32.31 -9.07
CA GLU A 171 -0.32 33.29 -9.75
C GLU A 171 1.16 32.89 -9.63
N LYS A 172 1.57 32.50 -8.42
CA LYS A 172 2.92 32.06 -8.08
C LYS A 172 2.93 30.57 -7.73
N VAL A 173 3.90 29.84 -8.29
CA VAL A 173 4.13 28.43 -8.01
C VAL A 173 5.56 28.25 -7.50
N ASP A 174 5.71 27.55 -6.38
CA ASP A 174 7.00 27.10 -5.83
C ASP A 174 7.11 25.57 -5.93
N MET A 175 7.99 25.12 -6.82
CA MET A 175 8.26 23.69 -7.04
C MET A 175 9.41 23.16 -6.16
N SER A 176 10.05 24.04 -5.37
CA SER A 176 11.23 23.65 -4.60
C SER A 176 10.88 22.72 -3.44
N THR A 177 11.82 21.85 -3.09
CA THR A 177 11.68 20.90 -2.00
C THR A 177 13.04 20.60 -1.36
N THR A 178 13.06 19.68 -0.41
CA THR A 178 14.26 19.09 0.15
C THR A 178 14.30 17.59 -0.10
N MET A 179 15.48 17.04 -0.35
CA MET A 179 15.74 15.60 -0.44
C MET A 179 17.00 15.30 0.38
N LEU A 180 16.92 14.44 1.41
CA LEU A 180 17.99 14.20 2.40
C LEU A 180 18.58 15.50 2.98
N GLY A 181 17.71 16.47 3.28
CA GLY A 181 18.08 17.79 3.81
C GLY A 181 18.69 18.76 2.79
N SER A 182 18.88 18.36 1.54
CA SER A 182 19.42 19.22 0.48
C SER A 182 18.30 19.91 -0.30
N LYS A 183 18.40 21.23 -0.50
CA LYS A 183 17.42 22.00 -1.29
C LYS A 183 17.54 21.65 -2.77
N CYS A 184 16.39 21.43 -3.42
CA CYS A 184 16.27 21.16 -4.84
C CYS A 184 15.19 22.07 -5.44
N ASP A 185 15.35 22.50 -6.69
CA ASP A 185 14.38 23.42 -7.33
C ASP A 185 13.10 22.71 -7.78
N ILE A 186 13.10 21.38 -7.85
CA ILE A 186 12.01 20.55 -8.35
C ILE A 186 12.11 19.13 -7.75
N PRO A 187 11.01 18.39 -7.50
CA PRO A 187 11.07 17.10 -6.79
C PRO A 187 11.44 15.92 -7.71
N PHE A 188 12.42 16.10 -8.60
CA PHE A 188 13.04 15.00 -9.33
C PHE A 188 14.56 15.00 -9.21
N TYR A 189 15.16 13.84 -9.42
CA TYR A 189 16.61 13.65 -9.46
C TYR A 189 17.01 12.76 -10.64
N VAL A 190 18.27 12.88 -11.08
CA VAL A 190 18.86 11.97 -12.06
C VAL A 190 19.19 10.67 -11.33
N THR A 191 18.47 9.58 -11.62
CA THR A 191 18.73 8.27 -11.00
C THR A 191 19.97 7.62 -11.62
N ALA A 192 20.58 6.70 -10.88
CA ALA A 192 21.81 6.04 -11.31
C ALA A 192 21.62 5.23 -12.60
N THR A 193 22.42 5.56 -13.63
CA THR A 193 22.45 4.86 -14.91
C THR A 193 23.88 4.62 -15.34
N ALA A 194 24.29 3.35 -15.42
CA ALA A 194 25.62 2.93 -15.85
C ALA A 194 25.83 3.09 -17.37
N LEU A 195 27.10 3.09 -17.76
CA LEU A 195 27.57 3.07 -19.15
C LEU A 195 27.06 4.25 -19.99
N GLY A 196 27.14 5.47 -19.47
CA GLY A 196 26.79 6.70 -20.18
C GLY A 196 27.53 6.88 -21.52
N LYS A 197 28.78 6.39 -21.63
CA LYS A 197 29.61 6.46 -22.83
C LYS A 197 29.10 5.62 -24.00
N LEU A 198 28.17 4.70 -23.77
CA LEU A 198 27.44 4.03 -24.86
C LEU A 198 26.56 5.00 -25.67
N GLY A 199 26.03 6.03 -25.01
CA GLY A 199 25.15 7.02 -25.61
C GLY A 199 25.87 8.28 -26.09
N ASN A 200 26.84 8.75 -25.31
CA ASN A 200 27.57 9.99 -25.59
C ASN A 200 29.04 9.84 -25.16
N PRO A 201 30.05 10.17 -25.97
CA PRO A 201 31.47 9.99 -25.63
C PRO A 201 31.90 10.63 -24.30
N GLU A 202 31.28 11.74 -23.88
CA GLU A 202 31.56 12.38 -22.60
C GLU A 202 30.96 11.60 -21.42
N GLY A 203 29.94 10.77 -21.61
CA GLY A 203 29.39 9.92 -20.57
C GLY A 203 28.66 10.68 -19.46
N GLU A 204 28.76 10.18 -18.22
CA GLU A 204 27.97 10.63 -17.09
C GLU A 204 28.24 12.09 -16.65
N VAL A 205 29.38 12.69 -17.00
CA VAL A 205 29.68 14.10 -16.70
C VAL A 205 28.69 15.07 -17.39
N VAL A 206 28.09 14.67 -18.50
CA VAL A 206 27.03 15.45 -19.16
C VAL A 206 25.82 15.61 -18.24
N LEU A 207 25.46 14.53 -17.52
CA LEU A 207 24.39 14.56 -16.54
C LEU A 207 24.76 15.40 -15.31
N THR A 208 26.05 15.42 -14.93
CA THR A 208 26.55 16.29 -13.85
C THR A 208 26.36 17.76 -14.19
N ARG A 209 26.76 18.19 -15.39
CA ARG A 209 26.58 19.58 -15.85
C ARG A 209 25.09 19.96 -15.95
N GLY A 210 24.26 19.08 -16.48
CA GLY A 210 22.81 19.29 -16.56
C GLY A 210 22.16 19.42 -15.17
N ALA A 211 22.50 18.49 -14.26
CA ALA A 211 21.98 18.49 -12.90
C ALA A 211 22.34 19.77 -12.12
N HIS A 212 23.57 20.28 -12.31
CA HIS A 212 23.99 21.56 -11.73
C HIS A 212 23.10 22.71 -12.20
N LYS A 213 22.92 22.86 -13.52
CA LYS A 213 22.18 23.97 -14.12
C LYS A 213 20.74 24.04 -13.62
N HIS A 214 20.11 22.89 -13.38
CA HIS A 214 18.71 22.83 -12.92
C HIS A 214 18.57 22.69 -11.40
N ASN A 215 19.67 22.69 -10.65
CA ASN A 215 19.70 22.45 -9.21
C ASN A 215 18.90 21.20 -8.81
N VAL A 216 19.21 20.09 -9.47
CA VAL A 216 18.69 18.75 -9.17
C VAL A 216 19.83 17.82 -8.79
N ILE A 217 19.52 16.79 -8.01
CA ILE A 217 20.53 15.87 -7.51
C ILE A 217 20.87 14.84 -8.59
N GLN A 218 22.16 14.51 -8.74
CA GLN A 218 22.61 13.37 -9.53
C GLN A 218 22.99 12.20 -8.60
N MET A 219 22.45 11.02 -8.89
CA MET A 219 22.88 9.77 -8.28
C MET A 219 23.91 9.08 -9.19
N ILE A 220 25.13 8.91 -8.68
CA ILE A 220 26.27 8.34 -9.43
C ILE A 220 26.24 6.82 -9.29
N PRO A 221 26.21 6.03 -10.39
CA PRO A 221 26.26 4.58 -10.32
C PRO A 221 27.66 4.08 -9.94
N THR A 222 27.73 2.96 -9.21
CA THR A 222 29.03 2.28 -8.95
C THR A 222 29.74 1.88 -10.23
N LEU A 223 28.97 1.60 -11.29
CA LEU A 223 29.44 1.06 -12.57
C LEU A 223 29.27 2.10 -13.69
N ALA A 224 29.61 3.35 -13.41
CA ALA A 224 29.69 4.40 -14.42
C ALA A 224 30.74 4.06 -15.50
N SER A 225 30.61 4.64 -16.68
CA SER A 225 31.68 4.63 -17.70
C SER A 225 32.72 5.74 -17.52
N CYS A 226 32.35 6.85 -16.87
CA CYS A 226 33.32 7.79 -16.32
C CYS A 226 33.87 7.28 -14.99
N SER A 227 35.07 7.72 -14.61
CA SER A 227 35.56 7.42 -13.25
C SER A 227 34.74 8.20 -12.22
N PHE A 228 34.64 7.67 -10.99
CA PHE A 228 33.96 8.37 -9.91
C PHE A 228 34.55 9.77 -9.67
N ASP A 229 35.89 9.88 -9.72
CA ASP A 229 36.58 11.14 -9.46
C ASP A 229 36.36 12.16 -10.57
N GLU A 230 36.34 11.73 -11.84
CA GLU A 230 35.98 12.57 -13.00
C GLU A 230 34.58 13.17 -12.87
N ILE A 231 33.59 12.37 -12.44
CA ILE A 231 32.21 12.84 -12.21
C ILE A 231 32.16 13.85 -11.04
N MET A 232 32.90 13.59 -9.97
CA MET A 232 32.94 14.46 -8.80
C MET A 232 33.76 15.74 -9.05
N ASP A 233 34.75 15.72 -9.96
CA ASP A 233 35.57 16.87 -10.34
C ASP A 233 34.82 17.82 -11.31
N GLU A 234 33.88 17.28 -12.09
CA GLU A 234 33.02 18.10 -12.96
C GLU A 234 32.00 18.93 -12.15
N ALA A 235 31.61 18.45 -10.97
CA ALA A 235 30.61 19.09 -10.13
C ALA A 235 31.01 20.53 -9.73
N LYS A 236 30.02 21.42 -9.65
CA LYS A 236 30.24 22.82 -9.23
C LYS A 236 29.92 23.04 -7.76
N ASP A 237 30.41 24.13 -7.19
CA ASP A 237 30.20 24.48 -5.79
C ASP A 237 28.72 24.45 -5.39
N GLY A 238 28.44 23.76 -4.28
CA GLY A 238 27.09 23.60 -3.74
C GLY A 238 26.22 22.55 -4.45
N GLN A 239 26.68 21.96 -5.55
CA GLN A 239 25.97 20.86 -6.21
C GLN A 239 25.96 19.61 -5.33
N VAL A 240 24.81 18.95 -5.24
CA VAL A 240 24.62 17.74 -4.44
C VAL A 240 24.63 16.50 -5.33
N GLN A 241 25.42 15.51 -4.93
CA GLN A 241 25.49 14.20 -5.56
C GLN A 241 25.30 13.09 -4.53
N TRP A 242 24.70 11.99 -4.96
CA TRP A 242 24.52 10.76 -4.19
C TRP A 242 25.33 9.63 -4.81
N LEU A 243 25.72 8.64 -3.99
CA LEU A 243 26.33 7.41 -4.50
C LEU A 243 25.28 6.30 -4.53
N GLN A 244 25.07 5.68 -5.68
CA GLN A 244 24.45 4.37 -5.78
C GLN A 244 25.53 3.28 -5.62
N LEU A 245 25.27 2.33 -4.72
CA LEU A 245 26.19 1.25 -4.38
C LEU A 245 25.66 -0.11 -4.83
N TYR A 246 26.48 -0.84 -5.59
CA TYR A 246 26.45 -2.30 -5.63
C TYR A 246 27.43 -2.87 -4.60
N VAL A 247 26.96 -3.81 -3.79
CA VAL A 247 27.76 -4.37 -2.72
C VAL A 247 28.62 -5.49 -3.27
N ASN A 248 29.94 -5.37 -3.10
CA ASN A 248 30.89 -6.41 -3.50
C ASN A 248 30.96 -7.52 -2.44
N LYS A 249 31.20 -8.76 -2.90
CA LYS A 249 31.41 -9.92 -2.03
C LYS A 249 32.60 -9.71 -1.08
N ASP A 250 33.65 -9.04 -1.56
CA ASP A 250 34.67 -8.46 -0.70
C ASP A 250 34.18 -7.15 -0.09
N ARG A 251 33.86 -7.21 1.21
CA ARG A 251 33.35 -6.07 1.97
C ARG A 251 34.38 -4.95 2.15
N GLU A 252 35.69 -5.23 2.06
CA GLU A 252 36.71 -4.17 2.13
C GLU A 252 36.76 -3.34 0.82
N VAL A 253 36.45 -3.93 -0.34
CA VAL A 253 36.23 -3.17 -1.59
C VAL A 253 35.05 -2.22 -1.41
N THR A 254 33.93 -2.73 -0.92
CA THR A 254 32.73 -1.93 -0.66
C THR A 254 33.01 -0.76 0.30
N LYS A 255 33.69 -1.05 1.41
CA LYS A 255 34.06 -0.05 2.41
C LYS A 255 34.93 1.08 1.83
N ARG A 256 35.92 0.74 1.01
CA ARG A 256 36.76 1.73 0.32
C ARG A 256 35.95 2.64 -0.59
N ILE A 257 35.03 2.08 -1.38
CA ILE A 257 34.14 2.86 -2.27
C ILE A 257 33.28 3.84 -1.46
N VAL A 258 32.63 3.35 -0.40
CA VAL A 258 31.76 4.18 0.45
C VAL A 258 32.52 5.32 1.12
N GLN A 259 33.67 5.01 1.74
CA GLN A 259 34.47 6.02 2.44
C GLN A 259 35.09 7.04 1.49
N HIS A 260 35.46 6.61 0.28
CA HIS A 260 35.94 7.53 -0.76
C HIS A 260 34.83 8.49 -1.19
N ALA A 261 33.62 7.99 -1.45
CA ALA A 261 32.49 8.84 -1.82
C ALA A 261 32.07 9.82 -0.72
N GLU A 262 32.05 9.38 0.53
CA GLU A 262 31.81 10.26 1.69
C GLU A 262 32.87 11.36 1.78
N LYS A 263 34.15 11.00 1.64
CA LYS A 263 35.27 11.96 1.66
C LYS A 263 35.19 12.97 0.52
N ARG A 264 34.74 12.53 -0.66
CA ARG A 264 34.52 13.37 -1.85
C ARG A 264 33.26 14.24 -1.75
N GLY A 265 32.42 14.03 -0.74
CA GLY A 265 31.32 14.93 -0.39
C GLY A 265 29.92 14.46 -0.80
N CYS A 266 29.75 13.21 -1.24
CA CYS A 266 28.42 12.65 -1.50
C CYS A 266 27.51 12.77 -0.27
N LYS A 267 26.24 13.07 -0.50
CA LYS A 267 25.26 13.36 0.58
C LYS A 267 24.33 12.21 0.94
N GLY A 268 24.46 11.06 0.28
CA GLY A 268 23.61 9.90 0.52
C GLY A 268 24.18 8.63 -0.12
N LEU A 269 23.96 7.50 0.54
CA LEU A 269 24.34 6.17 0.10
C LEU A 269 23.10 5.35 -0.26
N PHE A 270 22.92 5.08 -1.54
CA PHE A 270 21.79 4.34 -2.10
C PHE A 270 22.22 2.90 -2.42
N ILE A 271 22.00 1.99 -1.48
CA ILE A 271 22.35 0.57 -1.63
C ILE A 271 21.29 -0.09 -2.49
N THR A 272 21.69 -0.61 -3.65
CA THR A 272 20.77 -1.27 -4.58
C THR A 272 20.55 -2.73 -4.19
N VAL A 273 19.30 -3.10 -3.93
CA VAL A 273 18.91 -4.42 -3.38
C VAL A 273 18.01 -5.24 -4.31
N ASP A 274 17.64 -4.70 -5.48
CA ASP A 274 16.79 -5.37 -6.49
C ASP A 274 17.57 -6.18 -7.55
N ALA A 275 18.91 -6.20 -7.46
CA ALA A 275 19.75 -6.92 -8.40
C ALA A 275 20.78 -7.87 -7.77
N PRO A 276 20.41 -8.73 -6.80
CA PRO A 276 21.31 -9.77 -6.29
C PRO A 276 21.72 -10.75 -7.41
N GLN A 277 20.87 -10.90 -8.42
CA GLN A 277 21.15 -11.51 -9.70
C GLN A 277 20.69 -10.56 -10.79
N LEU A 278 21.43 -10.50 -11.88
CA LEU A 278 21.12 -9.60 -12.98
C LEU A 278 19.91 -10.11 -13.79
N GLY A 279 18.98 -9.21 -14.10
CA GLY A 279 17.81 -9.55 -14.92
C GLY A 279 18.18 -9.90 -16.36
N ARG A 280 17.35 -10.74 -16.98
CA ARG A 280 17.59 -11.28 -18.32
C ARG A 280 17.12 -10.30 -19.40
N ARG A 281 18.04 -9.52 -19.97
CA ARG A 281 17.72 -8.46 -20.95
C ARG A 281 17.86 -8.97 -22.39
N GLU A 282 16.78 -9.50 -22.94
CA GLU A 282 16.82 -10.25 -24.20
C GLU A 282 17.23 -9.42 -25.43
N LYS A 283 16.84 -8.14 -25.52
CA LYS A 283 17.30 -7.25 -26.61
C LYS A 283 18.82 -7.08 -26.61
N ASP A 284 19.42 -6.91 -25.43
CA ASP A 284 20.87 -6.78 -25.26
C ASP A 284 21.58 -8.09 -25.66
N MET A 285 21.05 -9.23 -25.22
CA MET A 285 21.54 -10.55 -25.64
C MET A 285 21.49 -10.73 -27.15
N ARG A 286 20.36 -10.38 -27.80
CA ARG A 286 20.20 -10.49 -29.27
C ARG A 286 21.13 -9.57 -30.04
N SER A 287 21.39 -8.35 -29.55
CA SER A 287 22.24 -7.38 -30.24
C SER A 287 23.70 -7.82 -30.44
N LYS A 288 24.17 -8.82 -29.68
CA LYS A 288 25.50 -9.43 -29.86
C LYS A 288 25.55 -10.47 -30.98
N PHE A 289 24.42 -11.00 -31.45
CA PHE A 289 24.38 -11.95 -32.55
C PHE A 289 24.54 -11.28 -33.93
N ASP A 290 24.27 -9.96 -33.99
CA ASP A 290 24.39 -9.17 -35.22
C ASP A 290 25.80 -8.59 -35.43
N ASP A 291 26.72 -8.72 -34.47
CA ASP A 291 28.13 -8.30 -34.63
C ASP A 291 28.88 -9.34 -35.49
N VAL A 292 28.98 -9.01 -36.79
CA VAL A 292 29.38 -9.89 -37.92
C VAL A 292 30.78 -10.49 -37.77
N GLY A 293 31.61 -9.97 -36.86
CA GLY A 293 32.94 -10.50 -36.55
C GLY A 293 32.97 -11.86 -35.84
N SER A 294 31.82 -12.46 -35.50
CA SER A 294 31.74 -13.77 -34.84
C SER A 294 31.74 -14.98 -35.77
N ASN A 295 31.86 -14.77 -37.10
CA ASN A 295 31.87 -15.84 -38.10
C ASN A 295 33.28 -16.33 -38.53
N VAL A 296 34.37 -15.84 -37.94
CA VAL A 296 35.75 -16.22 -38.36
C VAL A 296 36.27 -17.51 -37.68
N GLN A 297 35.53 -18.16 -36.79
CA GLN A 297 35.98 -19.41 -36.16
C GLN A 297 34.91 -20.49 -36.15
N SER A 298 34.65 -21.08 -37.33
CA SER A 298 33.89 -22.33 -37.46
C SER A 298 34.77 -23.59 -37.49
N THR A 299 36.02 -23.54 -37.01
CA THR A 299 36.97 -24.68 -37.08
C THR A 299 37.42 -25.27 -35.74
N GLY A 300 36.87 -24.81 -34.60
CA GLY A 300 37.16 -25.39 -33.27
C GLY A 300 35.87 -25.75 -32.54
N GLY A 301 35.71 -27.01 -32.16
CA GLY A 301 34.50 -27.60 -31.57
C GLY A 301 34.13 -27.15 -30.14
N ASP A 302 34.29 -25.87 -29.81
CA ASP A 302 33.88 -25.32 -28.52
C ASP A 302 32.50 -24.67 -28.61
N ASN A 303 31.51 -25.28 -27.95
CA ASN A 303 30.16 -24.74 -27.79
C ASN A 303 30.24 -23.31 -27.21
N VAL A 304 29.97 -22.31 -28.04
CA VAL A 304 29.94 -20.91 -27.62
C VAL A 304 28.66 -20.69 -26.79
N ASP A 305 28.81 -20.37 -25.51
CA ASP A 305 27.70 -19.83 -24.71
C ASP A 305 27.36 -18.41 -25.21
N ARG A 306 26.47 -18.33 -26.19
CA ARG A 306 25.96 -17.09 -26.78
C ARG A 306 24.74 -16.53 -26.03
N SER A 307 24.44 -17.03 -24.83
CA SER A 307 23.20 -16.68 -24.12
C SER A 307 23.26 -15.35 -23.33
N GLN A 308 24.32 -14.52 -23.43
CA GLN A 308 24.60 -13.48 -22.41
C GLN A 308 24.99 -12.09 -22.97
N GLY A 309 24.23 -11.03 -22.59
CA GLY A 309 24.37 -9.62 -23.05
C GLY A 309 25.47 -8.79 -22.36
N ALA A 310 25.57 -7.48 -22.65
CA ALA A 310 26.51 -6.55 -21.99
C ALA A 310 26.28 -6.45 -20.46
N ALA A 311 25.09 -6.84 -20.03
CA ALA A 311 24.70 -7.02 -18.64
C ALA A 311 25.72 -7.84 -17.81
N ARG A 312 26.21 -8.97 -18.34
CA ARG A 312 26.96 -9.97 -17.55
C ARG A 312 28.25 -9.43 -16.92
N ALA A 313 28.87 -8.40 -17.51
CA ALA A 313 30.04 -7.74 -16.94
C ALA A 313 29.84 -7.16 -15.53
N ILE A 314 28.58 -7.10 -15.10
CA ILE A 314 28.19 -6.53 -13.82
C ILE A 314 27.97 -7.63 -12.77
N SER A 315 27.71 -8.89 -13.17
CA SER A 315 27.14 -9.90 -12.26
C SER A 315 28.11 -10.50 -11.25
N SER A 316 29.40 -10.65 -11.57
CA SER A 316 30.39 -11.20 -10.61
C SER A 316 30.76 -10.21 -9.51
N PHE A 317 30.51 -8.93 -9.72
CA PHE A 317 30.79 -7.88 -8.74
C PHE A 317 29.75 -7.82 -7.63
N ILE A 318 28.50 -8.23 -7.89
CA ILE A 318 27.38 -8.05 -6.95
C ILE A 318 27.26 -9.26 -6.02
N ASP A 319 27.23 -9.02 -4.72
CA ASP A 319 27.03 -10.06 -3.70
C ASP A 319 25.55 -10.43 -3.55
N PRO A 320 25.14 -11.66 -3.94
CA PRO A 320 23.76 -12.10 -3.79
C PRO A 320 23.38 -12.39 -2.32
N SER A 321 24.33 -12.42 -1.39
CA SER A 321 24.09 -12.73 0.02
C SER A 321 23.78 -11.49 0.88
N LEU A 322 23.76 -10.30 0.30
CA LEU A 322 23.39 -9.06 0.98
C LEU A 322 22.03 -9.20 1.69
N SER A 323 21.98 -8.80 2.95
CA SER A 323 20.81 -8.98 3.80
C SER A 323 20.59 -7.83 4.78
N TRP A 324 19.44 -7.85 5.47
CA TRP A 324 19.15 -6.91 6.56
C TRP A 324 20.18 -6.92 7.70
N LYS A 325 20.96 -8.00 7.85
CA LYS A 325 22.01 -8.13 8.88
C LYS A 325 23.23 -7.27 8.58
N ASP A 326 23.39 -6.81 7.34
CA ASP A 326 24.51 -5.98 6.90
C ASP A 326 24.30 -4.49 7.24
N ILE A 327 23.08 -4.05 7.57
CA ILE A 327 22.77 -2.63 7.85
C ILE A 327 23.60 -2.06 9.02
N PRO A 328 23.77 -2.74 10.17
CA PRO A 328 24.66 -2.26 11.22
C PRO A 328 26.13 -2.11 10.77
N TRP A 329 26.61 -2.95 9.85
CA TRP A 329 27.95 -2.83 9.31
C TRP A 329 28.10 -1.59 8.43
N PHE A 330 27.14 -1.31 7.54
CA PHE A 330 27.16 -0.07 6.75
C PHE A 330 27.21 1.18 7.63
N ARG A 331 26.42 1.21 8.72
CA ARG A 331 26.46 2.31 9.69
C ARG A 331 27.78 2.47 10.41
N SER A 332 28.55 1.40 10.55
CA SER A 332 29.87 1.47 11.20
C SER A 332 30.95 2.07 10.29
N ILE A 333 30.72 2.10 8.96
CA ILE A 333 31.71 2.55 7.99
C ILE A 333 31.42 3.92 7.36
N THR A 334 30.21 4.48 7.52
CA THR A 334 29.83 5.79 6.98
C THR A 334 28.85 6.56 7.84
N LYS A 335 28.83 7.89 7.71
CA LYS A 335 27.82 8.80 8.28
C LYS A 335 26.82 9.30 7.25
N MET A 336 27.00 8.97 5.97
CA MET A 336 26.00 9.30 4.94
C MET A 336 24.65 8.65 5.30
N PRO A 337 23.52 9.35 5.06
CA PRO A 337 22.20 8.73 5.11
C PRO A 337 22.17 7.47 4.23
N ILE A 338 21.70 6.36 4.79
CA ILE A 338 21.57 5.08 4.07
C ILE A 338 20.15 4.98 3.51
N ILE A 339 20.04 4.65 2.22
CA ILE A 339 18.78 4.49 1.50
C ILE A 339 18.82 3.13 0.80
N LEU A 340 17.72 2.38 0.89
CA LEU A 340 17.59 1.10 0.17
C LEU A 340 16.87 1.33 -1.16
N LYS A 341 17.58 1.16 -2.28
CA LYS A 341 17.05 1.32 -3.63
C LYS A 341 16.62 -0.03 -4.19
N GLY A 342 15.37 -0.16 -4.61
CA GLY A 342 14.84 -1.42 -5.17
C GLY A 342 13.80 -2.11 -4.29
N VAL A 343 13.22 -1.40 -3.33
CA VAL A 343 12.16 -1.93 -2.44
C VAL A 343 10.86 -2.04 -3.23
N GLN A 344 10.16 -3.17 -3.10
CA GLN A 344 9.02 -3.51 -3.97
C GLN A 344 7.74 -3.91 -3.22
N CYS A 345 7.75 -3.88 -1.89
CA CYS A 345 6.60 -4.22 -1.05
C CYS A 345 6.55 -3.40 0.24
N VAL A 346 5.40 -3.42 0.92
CA VAL A 346 5.16 -2.65 2.16
C VAL A 346 5.99 -3.19 3.32
N GLU A 347 6.15 -4.51 3.39
CA GLU A 347 6.86 -5.22 4.45
C GLU A 347 8.32 -4.76 4.56
N ASP A 348 8.99 -4.58 3.43
CA ASP A 348 10.38 -4.14 3.39
C ASP A 348 10.52 -2.64 3.72
N VAL A 349 9.51 -1.81 3.41
CA VAL A 349 9.49 -0.41 3.87
C VAL A 349 9.30 -0.33 5.38
N ILE A 350 8.39 -1.14 5.94
CA ILE A 350 8.23 -1.27 7.39
C ILE A 350 9.56 -1.68 8.02
N ARG A 351 10.23 -2.69 7.45
CA ARG A 351 11.50 -3.17 7.96
C ARG A 351 12.58 -2.09 7.88
N ALA A 352 12.62 -1.31 6.80
CA ALA A 352 13.52 -0.17 6.63
C ALA A 352 13.34 0.88 7.75
N VAL A 353 12.09 1.22 8.10
CA VAL A 353 11.77 2.12 9.22
C VAL A 353 12.25 1.55 10.55
N GLU A 354 12.01 0.26 10.80
CA GLU A 354 12.41 -0.42 12.04
C GLU A 354 13.92 -0.46 12.22
N VAL A 355 14.66 -0.80 11.16
CA VAL A 355 16.12 -0.79 11.24
C VAL A 355 16.67 0.62 11.28
N GLY A 356 15.91 1.64 10.84
CA GLY A 356 16.21 3.07 10.95
C GLY A 356 17.04 3.65 9.80
N VAL A 357 16.94 3.10 8.59
CA VAL A 357 17.56 3.73 7.42
C VAL A 357 16.85 5.05 7.10
N ALA A 358 17.52 5.96 6.40
CA ALA A 358 17.00 7.30 6.15
C ALA A 358 15.89 7.32 5.08
N GLY A 359 15.89 6.33 4.18
CA GLY A 359 14.94 6.28 3.08
C GLY A 359 14.87 4.94 2.37
N VAL A 360 13.92 4.86 1.44
CA VAL A 360 13.81 3.79 0.44
C VAL A 360 13.53 4.40 -0.94
N VAL A 361 13.91 3.70 -2.00
CA VAL A 361 13.40 3.95 -3.35
C VAL A 361 12.52 2.78 -3.76
N LEU A 362 11.24 3.04 -3.95
CA LEU A 362 10.29 2.09 -4.52
C LEU A 362 10.60 1.94 -6.01
N SER A 363 11.24 0.83 -6.36
CA SER A 363 11.89 0.64 -7.66
C SER A 363 11.99 -0.84 -7.97
N ASN A 364 11.88 -1.17 -9.25
CA ASN A 364 12.15 -2.49 -9.82
C ASN A 364 13.24 -2.37 -10.91
N HIS A 365 14.17 -1.44 -10.68
CA HIS A 365 15.25 -1.11 -11.61
C HIS A 365 14.79 -0.61 -12.99
N GLY A 366 13.61 0.03 -13.04
CA GLY A 366 12.97 0.43 -14.29
C GLY A 366 12.59 -0.77 -15.16
N GLY A 367 12.16 -1.87 -14.55
CA GLY A 367 11.74 -3.12 -15.22
C GLY A 367 12.88 -3.92 -15.82
N ARG A 368 14.09 -3.80 -15.27
CA ARG A 368 15.31 -4.49 -15.77
C ARG A 368 15.67 -5.75 -14.98
N GLN A 369 14.91 -6.05 -13.92
CA GLN A 369 15.22 -7.09 -12.94
C GLN A 369 14.15 -8.18 -12.92
N LEU A 370 13.27 -8.21 -11.92
CA LEU A 370 12.16 -9.17 -11.88
C LEU A 370 11.00 -8.66 -12.77
N ASP A 371 10.65 -9.41 -13.82
CA ASP A 371 9.42 -9.13 -14.58
C ASP A 371 8.18 -9.55 -13.78
N PHE A 372 7.04 -8.90 -14.02
CA PHE A 372 5.84 -8.91 -13.15
C PHE A 372 6.01 -8.28 -11.75
N ALA A 373 7.16 -7.68 -11.43
CA ALA A 373 7.22 -6.75 -10.31
C ALA A 373 6.27 -5.57 -10.57
N ARG A 374 5.50 -5.16 -9.56
CA ARG A 374 4.53 -4.05 -9.66
C ARG A 374 5.22 -2.71 -9.87
N SER A 375 4.48 -1.72 -10.36
CA SER A 375 5.00 -0.37 -10.54
C SER A 375 5.31 0.28 -9.20
N GLY A 376 6.38 1.08 -9.14
CA GLY A 376 6.73 1.85 -7.93
C GLY A 376 5.60 2.76 -7.45
N VAL A 377 4.75 3.29 -8.35
CA VAL A 377 3.60 4.13 -7.99
C VAL A 377 2.45 3.33 -7.38
N GLU A 378 2.25 2.08 -7.80
CA GLU A 378 1.26 1.17 -7.18
C GLU A 378 1.70 0.82 -5.77
N VAL A 379 2.98 0.47 -5.59
CA VAL A 379 3.55 0.19 -4.27
C VAL A 379 3.51 1.44 -3.39
N LEU A 380 3.77 2.63 -3.93
CA LEU A 380 3.66 3.89 -3.18
C LEU A 380 2.25 4.12 -2.63
N ALA A 381 1.23 3.86 -3.46
CA ALA A 381 -0.18 4.00 -3.07
C ALA A 381 -0.57 3.04 -1.92
N GLU A 382 0.11 1.90 -1.77
CA GLU A 382 -0.07 0.96 -0.65
C GLU A 382 0.76 1.34 0.58
N VAL A 383 2.02 1.72 0.38
CA VAL A 383 2.98 2.04 1.45
C VAL A 383 2.53 3.25 2.27
N MET A 384 2.17 4.35 1.59
CA MET A 384 1.95 5.62 2.29
C MET A 384 0.75 5.61 3.25
N PRO A 385 -0.41 5.00 2.92
CA PRO A 385 -1.49 4.78 3.91
C PRO A 385 -1.04 3.97 5.13
N VAL A 386 -0.24 2.93 4.94
CA VAL A 386 0.27 2.08 6.04
C VAL A 386 1.21 2.88 6.95
N LEU A 387 2.12 3.68 6.37
CA LEU A 387 2.99 4.56 7.15
C LEU A 387 2.19 5.63 7.91
N ARG A 388 1.16 6.22 7.28
CA ARG A 388 0.25 7.18 7.92
C ARG A 388 -0.50 6.59 9.11
N ALA A 389 -1.11 5.42 8.93
CA ALA A 389 -1.86 4.73 9.98
C ALA A 389 -0.99 4.41 11.22
N ARG A 390 0.33 4.24 11.01
CA ARG A 390 1.31 4.02 12.10
C ARG A 390 1.93 5.30 12.66
N GLY A 391 1.66 6.46 12.06
CA GLY A 391 2.34 7.71 12.39
C GLY A 391 3.84 7.71 12.00
N TRP A 392 4.22 6.93 11.00
CA TRP A 392 5.62 6.73 10.58
C TRP A 392 5.99 7.40 9.26
N GLN A 393 5.07 8.13 8.63
CA GLN A 393 5.31 8.80 7.34
C GLN A 393 6.53 9.73 7.37
N ASP A 394 6.79 10.39 8.51
CA ASP A 394 7.87 11.38 8.67
C ASP A 394 9.16 10.73 9.25
N ARG A 395 9.15 9.41 9.49
CA ARG A 395 10.31 8.67 10.01
C ARG A 395 11.26 8.20 8.90
N ILE A 396 10.82 8.25 7.64
CA ILE A 396 11.57 7.75 6.49
C ILE A 396 11.23 8.57 5.25
N GLU A 397 12.22 8.89 4.42
CA GLU A 397 11.96 9.47 3.11
C GLU A 397 11.67 8.37 2.08
N VAL A 398 10.52 8.44 1.41
CA VAL A 398 10.13 7.47 0.38
C VAL A 398 10.31 8.11 -1.00
N TYR A 399 11.23 7.57 -1.79
CA TYR A 399 11.44 7.95 -3.18
C TYR A 399 10.82 6.92 -4.12
N ILE A 400 10.58 7.28 -5.38
CA ILE A 400 10.20 6.31 -6.41
C ILE A 400 11.02 6.53 -7.69
N ASP A 401 11.18 5.48 -8.50
CA ASP A 401 11.62 5.61 -9.90
C ASP A 401 10.89 4.61 -10.81
N GLY A 402 11.16 4.68 -12.12
CA GLY A 402 10.59 3.78 -13.12
C GLY A 402 9.38 4.39 -13.84
N GLY A 403 9.40 4.35 -15.18
CA GLY A 403 8.23 4.74 -16.00
C GLY A 403 7.86 6.22 -16.06
N VAL A 404 8.48 7.10 -15.27
CA VAL A 404 8.19 8.55 -15.26
C VAL A 404 8.61 9.21 -16.58
N ARG A 405 7.69 9.91 -17.24
CA ARG A 405 7.91 10.55 -18.57
C ARG A 405 7.28 11.94 -18.69
N ARG A 406 6.37 12.31 -17.79
CA ARG A 406 5.71 13.63 -17.74
C ARG A 406 5.81 14.23 -16.35
N ALA A 407 5.75 15.55 -16.24
CA ALA A 407 5.68 16.18 -14.93
C ALA A 407 4.41 15.79 -14.15
N THR A 408 3.32 15.45 -14.83
CA THR A 408 2.11 14.91 -14.19
C THR A 408 2.36 13.60 -13.45
N ASP A 409 3.33 12.79 -13.89
CA ASP A 409 3.73 11.56 -13.19
C ASP A 409 4.42 11.93 -11.86
N ILE A 410 5.27 12.96 -11.89
CA ILE A 410 5.94 13.51 -10.71
C ILE A 410 4.90 14.07 -9.72
N ILE A 411 3.94 14.87 -10.20
CA ILE A 411 2.85 15.42 -9.37
C ILE A 411 2.06 14.31 -8.68
N LYS A 412 1.68 13.24 -9.42
CA LYS A 412 0.97 12.08 -8.86
C LYS A 412 1.77 11.41 -7.75
N ALA A 413 3.06 11.15 -8.00
CA ALA A 413 3.95 10.52 -7.03
C ALA A 413 4.10 11.36 -5.76
N VAL A 414 4.37 12.65 -5.91
CA VAL A 414 4.54 13.57 -4.78
C VAL A 414 3.24 13.70 -3.99
N ALA A 415 2.10 13.84 -4.67
CA ALA A 415 0.79 13.88 -4.01
C ALA A 415 0.43 12.59 -3.26
N LEU A 416 0.93 11.43 -3.68
CA LEU A 416 0.78 10.18 -2.92
C LEU A 416 1.67 10.13 -1.66
N GLY A 417 2.75 10.91 -1.65
CA GLY A 417 3.68 11.06 -0.53
C GLY A 417 5.14 10.75 -0.85
N ALA A 418 5.52 10.65 -2.13
CA ALA A 418 6.94 10.53 -2.49
C ALA A 418 7.71 11.83 -2.19
N LYS A 419 8.89 11.70 -1.60
CA LYS A 419 9.82 12.81 -1.33
C LYS A 419 10.49 13.35 -2.60
N GLY A 420 10.70 12.48 -3.58
CA GLY A 420 11.27 12.81 -4.88
C GLY A 420 11.21 11.66 -5.87
N VAL A 421 11.36 11.98 -7.15
CA VAL A 421 11.16 11.04 -8.26
C VAL A 421 12.43 10.89 -9.11
N GLY A 422 12.92 9.66 -9.26
CA GLY A 422 14.10 9.34 -10.04
C GLY A 422 13.79 9.17 -11.53
N ILE A 423 14.60 9.78 -12.39
CA ILE A 423 14.47 9.69 -13.85
C ILE A 423 15.79 9.20 -14.44
N GLY A 424 15.74 8.13 -15.25
CA GLY A 424 16.91 7.51 -15.87
C GLY A 424 16.88 7.61 -17.40
N ARG A 425 16.24 6.64 -18.06
CA ARG A 425 16.20 6.51 -19.53
C ARG A 425 15.93 7.82 -20.29
N PRO A 426 14.96 8.68 -19.92
CA PRO A 426 14.76 9.94 -20.64
C PRO A 426 16.00 10.83 -20.71
N PHE A 427 16.76 10.95 -19.62
CA PHE A 427 17.99 11.75 -19.61
C PHE A 427 19.12 11.07 -20.39
N LEU A 428 19.21 9.73 -20.35
CA LEU A 428 20.12 9.00 -21.23
C LEU A 428 19.80 9.23 -22.71
N TYR A 429 18.53 9.22 -23.11
CA TYR A 429 18.13 9.44 -24.50
C TYR A 429 18.43 10.88 -24.94
N ALA A 430 18.12 11.86 -24.10
CA ALA A 430 18.42 13.26 -24.37
C ALA A 430 19.94 13.49 -24.52
N MET A 431 20.74 12.91 -23.62
CA MET A 431 22.21 12.92 -23.66
C MET A 431 22.76 12.23 -24.91
N SER A 432 22.19 11.08 -25.29
CA SER A 432 22.66 10.29 -26.43
C SER A 432 22.35 10.96 -27.77
N ALA A 433 21.22 11.65 -27.86
CA ALA A 433 20.81 12.32 -29.08
C ALA A 433 21.47 13.69 -29.23
N TYR A 434 21.48 14.52 -28.18
CA TYR A 434 21.86 15.93 -28.29
C TYR A 434 22.88 16.40 -27.24
N GLY A 435 23.49 15.48 -26.47
CA GLY A 435 24.47 15.83 -25.43
C GLY A 435 23.88 16.72 -24.33
N LEU A 436 24.71 17.62 -23.79
CA LEU A 436 24.31 18.56 -22.73
C LEU A 436 23.09 19.43 -23.11
N PRO A 437 23.01 20.04 -24.31
CA PRO A 437 21.81 20.76 -24.74
C PRO A 437 20.52 19.93 -24.66
N GLY A 438 20.60 18.63 -25.00
CA GLY A 438 19.48 17.71 -24.87
C GLY A 438 19.01 17.54 -23.43
N VAL A 439 19.95 17.26 -22.52
CA VAL A 439 19.66 17.06 -21.09
C VAL A 439 19.06 18.33 -20.47
N ASP A 440 19.63 19.48 -20.77
CA ASP A 440 19.13 20.80 -20.36
C ASP A 440 17.69 21.03 -20.84
N ARG A 441 17.43 20.82 -22.13
CA ARG A 441 16.08 20.93 -22.70
C ARG A 441 15.10 19.95 -22.04
N ALA A 442 15.50 18.70 -21.81
CA ALA A 442 14.65 17.69 -21.19
C ALA A 442 14.27 18.07 -19.75
N MET A 443 15.21 18.58 -18.95
CA MET A 443 14.94 19.06 -17.59
C MET A 443 14.09 20.34 -17.59
N GLN A 444 14.32 21.26 -18.53
CA GLN A 444 13.51 22.47 -18.66
C GLN A 444 12.06 22.14 -19.03
N LEU A 445 11.83 21.22 -19.98
CA LEU A 445 10.49 20.76 -20.35
C LEU A 445 9.72 20.21 -19.15
N LEU A 446 10.38 19.44 -18.28
CA LEU A 446 9.76 18.96 -17.05
C LEU A 446 9.41 20.10 -16.08
N LYS A 447 10.26 21.12 -15.94
CA LYS A 447 9.97 22.31 -15.12
C LYS A 447 8.76 23.06 -15.65
N ASP A 448 8.71 23.30 -16.96
CA ASP A 448 7.61 23.99 -17.63
C ASP A 448 6.29 23.20 -17.49
N GLU A 449 6.33 21.88 -17.72
CA GLU A 449 5.18 21.00 -17.51
C GLU A 449 4.73 20.98 -16.04
N MET A 450 5.66 20.95 -15.08
CA MET A 450 5.35 20.93 -13.65
C MET A 450 4.63 22.21 -13.24
N GLU A 451 5.17 23.38 -13.62
CA GLU A 451 4.60 24.69 -13.27
C GLU A 451 3.18 24.83 -13.85
N MET A 452 3.00 24.47 -15.13
CA MET A 452 1.68 24.48 -15.78
C MET A 452 0.69 23.57 -15.05
N ASN A 453 1.06 22.32 -14.78
CA ASN A 453 0.14 21.35 -14.20
C ASN A 453 -0.15 21.61 -12.72
N MET A 454 0.80 22.17 -11.96
CA MET A 454 0.56 22.63 -10.59
C MET A 454 -0.49 23.76 -10.56
N ARG A 455 -0.42 24.73 -11.49
CA ARG A 455 -1.51 25.72 -11.63
C ARG A 455 -2.85 25.07 -11.93
N LEU A 456 -2.89 24.16 -12.90
CA LEU A 456 -4.14 23.54 -13.36
C LEU A 456 -4.80 22.63 -12.31
N ILE A 457 -4.02 21.98 -11.45
CA ILE A 457 -4.56 21.16 -10.35
C ILE A 457 -4.96 22.01 -9.14
N GLY A 458 -4.54 23.27 -9.08
CA GLY A 458 -4.82 24.18 -7.97
C GLY A 458 -3.82 24.02 -6.81
N ALA A 459 -2.54 23.77 -7.14
CA ALA A 459 -1.44 23.68 -6.18
C ALA A 459 -0.41 24.80 -6.44
N SER A 460 -0.12 25.59 -5.42
CA SER A 460 0.85 26.68 -5.48
C SER A 460 2.23 26.28 -4.92
N SER A 461 2.30 25.18 -4.17
CA SER A 461 3.54 24.66 -3.59
C SER A 461 3.57 23.13 -3.59
N ILE A 462 4.77 22.54 -3.43
CA ILE A 462 4.92 21.09 -3.23
C ILE A 462 4.12 20.58 -2.01
N ALA A 463 4.00 21.39 -0.95
CA ALA A 463 3.23 21.02 0.24
C ALA A 463 1.72 20.93 0.00
N ASP A 464 1.21 21.59 -1.05
CA ASP A 464 -0.21 21.51 -1.42
C ASP A 464 -0.55 20.16 -2.06
N LEU A 465 0.42 19.48 -2.67
CA LEU A 465 0.24 18.19 -3.33
C LEU A 465 -0.01 17.09 -2.30
N ASN A 466 -1.23 16.57 -2.27
CA ASN A 466 -1.64 15.56 -1.30
C ASN A 466 -2.67 14.58 -1.91
N PRO A 467 -2.97 13.44 -1.24
CA PRO A 467 -3.80 12.38 -1.83
C PRO A 467 -5.22 12.81 -2.19
N SER A 468 -5.77 13.86 -1.56
CA SER A 468 -7.12 14.35 -1.88
C SER A 468 -7.24 14.96 -3.29
N MET A 469 -6.11 15.32 -3.90
CA MET A 469 -6.02 15.82 -5.27
C MET A 469 -6.01 14.69 -6.32
N LEU A 470 -6.06 13.43 -5.88
CA LEU A 470 -5.98 12.25 -6.74
C LEU A 470 -7.25 11.39 -6.62
N ASP A 471 -7.58 10.71 -7.72
CA ASP A 471 -8.44 9.55 -7.72
C ASP A 471 -7.61 8.31 -8.08
N THR A 472 -7.39 7.47 -7.07
CA THR A 472 -6.54 6.27 -7.13
C THR A 472 -7.35 4.99 -7.29
N ARG A 473 -8.68 5.06 -7.46
CA ARG A 473 -9.54 3.86 -7.57
C ARG A 473 -9.18 2.99 -8.77
N GLY A 474 -8.53 3.54 -9.78
CA GLY A 474 -8.00 2.76 -10.91
C GLY A 474 -6.78 1.90 -10.57
N LEU A 475 -6.06 2.18 -9.47
CA LEU A 475 -4.93 1.35 -9.00
C LEU A 475 -5.39 0.13 -8.21
N THR A 476 -6.52 0.21 -7.52
CA THR A 476 -7.06 -0.91 -6.76
C THR A 476 -7.64 -1.94 -7.72
N GLN A 477 -7.14 -3.18 -7.67
CA GLN A 477 -7.85 -4.29 -8.30
C GLN A 477 -9.26 -4.40 -7.68
N PRO A 478 -10.30 -4.63 -8.49
CA PRO A 478 -11.62 -5.00 -7.96
C PRO A 478 -11.45 -6.23 -7.06
N GLY A 479 -11.53 -6.05 -5.73
CA GLY A 479 -11.40 -7.16 -4.77
C GLY A 479 -10.60 -6.90 -3.49
N ALA A 480 -9.88 -5.78 -3.34
CA ALA A 480 -9.10 -5.52 -2.12
C ALA A 480 -9.86 -4.76 -1.00
N GLY A 481 -11.09 -4.33 -1.26
CA GLY A 481 -11.96 -3.67 -0.28
C GLY A 481 -13.42 -3.84 -0.69
N TRP A 482 -14.32 -3.80 0.30
CA TRP A 482 -15.76 -3.84 0.03
C TRP A 482 -16.15 -2.59 -0.76
N ASP A 483 -16.79 -2.77 -1.91
CA ASP A 483 -17.41 -1.66 -2.64
C ASP A 483 -18.70 -1.16 -1.94
N GLU A 484 -19.27 -0.06 -2.43
CA GLU A 484 -20.48 0.52 -1.83
C GLU A 484 -21.68 -0.44 -1.83
N ALA A 485 -21.80 -1.29 -2.86
CA ALA A 485 -22.89 -2.27 -2.96
C ALA A 485 -22.70 -3.41 -1.95
N GLN A 486 -21.47 -3.87 -1.76
CA GLN A 486 -21.10 -4.85 -0.75
C GLN A 486 -21.33 -4.28 0.65
N CYS A 487 -20.86 -3.06 0.94
CA CYS A 487 -21.09 -2.38 2.23
C CYS A 487 -22.59 -2.24 2.52
N THR A 488 -23.35 -1.85 1.52
CA THR A 488 -24.81 -1.75 1.58
C THR A 488 -25.47 -3.10 1.89
N ALA A 489 -25.03 -4.17 1.24
CA ALA A 489 -25.54 -5.51 1.47
C ALA A 489 -25.22 -6.01 2.90
N ALA A 490 -24.01 -5.78 3.42
CA ALA A 490 -23.69 -6.09 4.82
C ALA A 490 -24.58 -5.32 5.80
N LEU A 491 -24.74 -4.01 5.59
CA LEU A 491 -25.57 -3.19 6.47
C LEU A 491 -27.03 -3.69 6.49
N ALA A 492 -27.57 -4.09 5.34
CA ALA A 492 -28.90 -4.68 5.26
C ALA A 492 -28.99 -6.04 5.99
N GLN A 493 -27.97 -6.90 5.87
CA GLN A 493 -27.91 -8.17 6.59
C GLN A 493 -27.80 -7.98 8.11
N LEU A 494 -26.99 -7.02 8.56
CA LEU A 494 -26.86 -6.65 9.96
C LEU A 494 -28.17 -6.09 10.52
N GLU A 495 -28.87 -5.22 9.78
CA GLU A 495 -30.20 -4.71 10.17
C GLU A 495 -31.22 -5.86 10.30
N GLN A 496 -31.21 -6.83 9.39
CA GLN A 496 -32.08 -8.01 9.46
C GLN A 496 -31.78 -8.88 10.69
N LEU A 497 -30.49 -9.10 10.97
CA LEU A 497 -30.05 -9.87 12.14
C LEU A 497 -30.50 -9.19 13.45
N GLN A 498 -30.38 -7.86 13.53
CA GLN A 498 -30.85 -7.07 14.66
C GLN A 498 -32.37 -7.19 14.85
N ALA A 499 -33.15 -7.18 13.76
CA ALA A 499 -34.59 -7.37 13.82
C ALA A 499 -34.97 -8.76 14.36
N GLN A 500 -34.33 -9.82 13.86
CA GLN A 500 -34.55 -11.19 14.37
C GLN A 500 -34.22 -11.31 15.86
N ILE A 501 -33.09 -10.74 16.30
CA ILE A 501 -32.70 -10.72 17.72
C ILE A 501 -33.76 -10.02 18.56
N ASN A 502 -34.30 -8.90 18.08
CA ASN A 502 -35.37 -8.16 18.77
C ASN A 502 -36.65 -8.99 18.89
N ASP A 503 -37.04 -9.72 17.84
CA ASP A 503 -38.21 -10.61 17.87
C ASP A 503 -38.04 -11.76 18.87
N MET A 504 -36.85 -12.38 18.91
CA MET A 504 -36.55 -13.43 19.87
C MET A 504 -36.54 -12.91 21.31
N ARG A 505 -36.08 -11.68 21.56
CA ARG A 505 -36.19 -11.04 22.89
C ARG A 505 -37.63 -10.92 23.38
N LEU A 506 -38.60 -10.81 22.46
CA LEU A 506 -40.04 -10.80 22.81
C LEU A 506 -40.60 -12.22 23.01
N ALA A 507 -40.14 -13.18 22.21
CA ALA A 507 -40.68 -14.55 22.21
C ALA A 507 -40.13 -15.42 23.35
N ILE A 508 -38.82 -15.36 23.64
CA ILE A 508 -38.15 -16.24 24.61
C ILE A 508 -38.74 -16.12 26.03
N PRO A 509 -38.99 -14.91 26.59
CA PRO A 509 -39.58 -14.78 27.91
C PRO A 509 -40.92 -15.52 28.06
N ARG A 510 -41.72 -15.59 26.99
CA ARG A 510 -43.01 -16.30 26.99
C ARG A 510 -42.87 -17.82 27.09
N ILE A 511 -41.73 -18.37 26.67
CA ILE A 511 -41.47 -19.83 26.57
C ILE A 511 -40.90 -20.41 27.87
N ILE A 512 -40.15 -19.59 28.61
CA ILE A 512 -39.41 -20.02 29.80
C ILE A 512 -40.19 -19.83 31.10
N GLU A 513 -41.44 -19.37 31.01
CA GLU A 513 -42.31 -19.15 32.16
C GLU A 513 -43.21 -20.37 32.44
N PRO A 514 -43.43 -20.77 33.71
CA PRO A 514 -44.24 -21.93 34.05
C PRO A 514 -45.68 -21.80 33.52
N PHE A 515 -46.10 -22.75 32.68
CA PHE A 515 -47.43 -22.74 32.10
C PHE A 515 -48.51 -23.08 33.15
N ARG A 516 -49.49 -22.18 33.34
CA ARG A 516 -50.51 -22.28 34.41
C ARG A 516 -51.80 -23.02 34.01
N ARG A 517 -51.95 -23.46 32.76
CA ARG A 517 -53.18 -24.12 32.26
C ARG A 517 -53.01 -25.64 32.15
N PRO A 518 -54.09 -26.44 32.23
CA PRO A 518 -54.04 -27.90 32.11
C PRO A 518 -53.45 -28.35 30.76
N ARG A 519 -52.69 -29.46 30.79
CA ARG A 519 -52.02 -30.06 29.61
C ARG A 519 -52.95 -30.45 28.47
N SER A 520 -54.25 -30.62 28.73
CA SER A 520 -55.24 -31.02 27.73
C SER A 520 -55.92 -29.86 27.00
N SER A 521 -55.69 -28.61 27.42
CA SER A 521 -56.36 -27.44 26.84
C SER A 521 -55.91 -27.11 25.42
N ALA A 522 -56.78 -26.54 24.59
CA ALA A 522 -56.44 -26.02 23.26
C ALA A 522 -55.32 -24.97 23.35
N THR A 523 -55.38 -24.11 24.36
CA THR A 523 -54.36 -23.11 24.69
C THR A 523 -52.99 -23.74 25.01
N TYR A 524 -52.94 -24.91 25.67
CA TYR A 524 -51.68 -25.66 25.89
C TYR A 524 -51.06 -26.15 24.59
N LYS A 525 -51.87 -26.63 23.64
CA LYS A 525 -51.38 -27.07 22.32
C LYS A 525 -50.79 -25.90 21.53
N LEU A 526 -51.49 -24.77 21.48
CA LEU A 526 -51.00 -23.53 20.84
C LEU A 526 -49.71 -23.03 21.49
N TYR A 527 -49.62 -23.10 22.82
CA TYR A 527 -48.39 -22.78 23.54
C TYR A 527 -47.23 -23.68 23.10
N VAL A 528 -47.42 -25.00 23.08
CA VAL A 528 -46.39 -25.96 22.63
C VAL A 528 -45.94 -25.69 21.20
N GLU A 529 -46.86 -25.34 20.30
CA GLU A 529 -46.53 -24.95 18.91
C GLU A 529 -45.71 -23.66 18.86
N GLY A 530 -46.07 -22.64 19.64
CA GLY A 530 -45.31 -21.40 19.77
C GLY A 530 -43.89 -21.63 20.33
N VAL A 531 -43.74 -22.53 21.30
CA VAL A 531 -42.42 -22.95 21.82
C VAL A 531 -41.58 -23.60 20.73
N LYS A 532 -42.15 -24.56 19.99
CA LYS A 532 -41.44 -25.24 18.89
C LYS A 532 -41.03 -24.26 17.78
N GLY A 533 -41.92 -23.34 17.38
CA GLY A 533 -41.61 -22.32 16.38
C GLY A 533 -40.45 -21.42 16.81
N SER A 534 -40.43 -21.02 18.07
CA SER A 534 -39.37 -20.18 18.62
C SER A 534 -38.03 -20.92 18.77
N GLN A 535 -38.06 -22.22 19.12
CA GLN A 535 -36.88 -23.07 19.13
C GLN A 535 -36.27 -23.19 17.71
N ASN A 536 -37.12 -23.35 16.70
CA ASN A 536 -36.68 -23.37 15.30
C ASN A 536 -36.04 -22.05 14.88
N ASN A 537 -36.62 -20.91 15.28
CA ASN A 537 -36.06 -19.59 15.01
C ASN A 537 -34.68 -19.41 15.65
N LEU A 538 -34.48 -19.88 16.89
CA LEU A 538 -33.19 -19.82 17.57
C LEU A 538 -32.12 -20.67 16.86
N ASN A 539 -32.50 -21.87 16.40
CA ASN A 539 -31.61 -22.73 15.62
C ASN A 539 -31.23 -22.09 14.28
N ALA A 540 -32.19 -21.46 13.60
CA ALA A 540 -31.96 -20.73 12.35
C ALA A 540 -31.01 -19.54 12.56
N LEU A 541 -31.23 -18.73 13.61
CA LEU A 541 -30.31 -17.65 13.99
C LEU A 541 -28.91 -18.20 14.24
N THR A 542 -28.79 -19.27 15.01
CA THR A 542 -27.48 -19.85 15.36
C THR A 542 -26.72 -20.30 14.10
N LYS A 543 -27.43 -20.85 13.12
CA LYS A 543 -26.84 -21.22 11.83
C LYS A 543 -26.40 -19.99 11.05
N GLN A 544 -27.26 -18.98 10.92
CA GLN A 544 -26.95 -17.73 10.23
C GLN A 544 -25.79 -16.98 10.90
N TRP A 545 -25.72 -16.97 12.22
CA TRP A 545 -24.66 -16.33 12.99
C TRP A 545 -23.30 -16.98 12.70
N LYS A 546 -23.25 -18.29 12.52
CA LYS A 546 -22.03 -19.07 12.23
C LYS A 546 -21.70 -19.15 10.74
N ASP A 547 -22.52 -18.56 9.89
CA ASP A 547 -22.34 -18.61 8.44
C ASP A 547 -21.03 -17.87 8.04
N PRO A 548 -20.22 -18.41 7.11
CA PRO A 548 -18.96 -17.79 6.69
C PRO A 548 -19.11 -16.34 6.19
N ASP A 549 -20.19 -16.03 5.48
CA ASP A 549 -20.42 -14.69 4.94
C ASP A 549 -20.75 -13.70 6.08
N MET A 550 -21.51 -14.16 7.08
CA MET A 550 -21.80 -13.39 8.29
C MET A 550 -20.54 -13.17 9.13
N GLN A 551 -19.69 -14.19 9.26
CA GLN A 551 -18.40 -14.07 9.96
C GLN A 551 -17.45 -13.10 9.24
N SER A 552 -17.41 -13.14 7.90
CA SER A 552 -16.65 -12.18 7.09
C SER A 552 -17.13 -10.75 7.31
N THR A 553 -18.46 -10.54 7.36
CA THR A 553 -19.07 -9.23 7.66
C THR A 553 -18.66 -8.73 9.04
N PHE A 554 -18.71 -9.58 10.07
CA PHE A 554 -18.29 -9.19 11.43
C PHE A 554 -16.80 -8.85 11.50
N GLU A 555 -15.96 -9.62 10.82
CA GLU A 555 -14.52 -9.35 10.76
C GLU A 555 -14.22 -8.02 10.07
N HIS A 556 -14.90 -7.74 8.96
CA HIS A 556 -14.78 -6.46 8.26
C HIS A 556 -15.22 -5.26 9.12
N VAL A 557 -16.31 -5.40 9.87
CA VAL A 557 -16.77 -4.35 10.82
C VAL A 557 -15.75 -4.14 11.93
N LYS A 558 -15.18 -5.21 12.50
CA LYS A 558 -14.13 -5.10 13.54
C LYS A 558 -12.88 -4.40 13.01
N GLN A 559 -12.44 -4.75 11.80
CA GLN A 559 -11.31 -4.12 11.14
C GLN A 559 -11.57 -2.63 10.89
N SER A 560 -12.77 -2.30 10.40
CA SER A 560 -13.19 -0.91 10.16
C SER A 560 -13.23 -0.09 11.46
N PHE A 561 -13.74 -0.68 12.54
CA PHE A 561 -13.76 -0.06 13.86
C PHE A 561 -12.34 0.16 14.43
N GLY A 562 -11.46 -0.84 14.30
CA GLY A 562 -10.08 -0.72 14.74
C GLY A 562 -9.25 0.28 13.93
N ALA A 563 -9.61 0.53 12.67
CA ALA A 563 -8.92 1.45 11.79
C ALA A 563 -9.34 2.92 11.94
N ASN A 564 -10.48 3.21 12.60
CA ASN A 564 -11.02 4.57 12.70
C ASN A 564 -11.36 4.94 14.15
N ALA A 565 -10.52 5.78 14.74
CA ALA A 565 -10.64 6.23 16.13
C ALA A 565 -11.87 7.11 16.41
N ASP A 566 -12.51 7.66 15.37
CA ASP A 566 -13.70 8.51 15.50
C ASP A 566 -15.00 7.70 15.60
N LEU A 567 -14.95 6.39 15.36
CA LEU A 567 -16.11 5.51 15.50
C LEU A 567 -16.32 5.11 16.97
N SER A 568 -17.55 5.23 17.45
CA SER A 568 -17.96 4.77 18.78
C SER A 568 -18.81 3.51 18.69
N GLU A 569 -18.68 2.61 19.67
CA GLU A 569 -19.57 1.45 19.80
C GLU A 569 -21.03 1.90 19.89
N SER A 570 -21.90 1.31 19.09
CA SER A 570 -23.35 1.51 19.17
C SER A 570 -24.02 0.27 19.75
N VAL A 571 -25.00 0.48 20.64
CA VAL A 571 -25.80 -0.60 21.23
C VAL A 571 -26.89 -1.12 20.27
N SER A 572 -27.09 -0.43 19.13
CA SER A 572 -28.07 -0.79 18.11
C SER A 572 -27.62 -0.41 16.69
N ILE A 573 -28.12 -1.15 15.71
CA ILE A 573 -28.00 -0.79 14.29
C ILE A 573 -29.18 0.13 13.95
N PRO A 574 -28.95 1.40 13.55
CA PRO A 574 -30.05 2.31 13.23
C PRO A 574 -30.85 1.80 12.03
N SER A 575 -32.18 1.86 12.12
CA SER A 575 -33.02 1.40 11.01
C SER A 575 -32.96 2.38 9.84
N HIS A 576 -32.54 1.88 8.68
CA HIS A 576 -32.45 2.63 7.42
C HIS A 576 -33.47 2.13 6.38
N GLY A 577 -34.39 1.27 6.82
CA GLY A 577 -35.52 0.80 6.01
C GLY A 577 -35.17 -0.27 4.98
N TRP A 578 -33.99 -0.90 5.05
CA TRP A 578 -33.60 -1.97 4.12
C TRP A 578 -34.46 -3.22 4.34
N VAL A 579 -34.67 -3.58 5.61
CA VAL A 579 -35.55 -4.67 6.03
C VAL A 579 -37.01 -4.39 5.67
N GLU A 580 -37.47 -3.15 5.84
CA GLU A 580 -38.86 -2.76 5.60
C GLU A 580 -39.22 -2.79 4.10
N ARG A 581 -38.27 -2.43 3.23
CA ARG A 581 -38.41 -2.58 1.76
C ARG A 581 -38.48 -4.05 1.36
N ALA A 582 -37.66 -4.91 1.95
CA ALA A 582 -37.68 -6.36 1.71
C ALA A 582 -38.94 -7.03 2.27
N ARG A 583 -39.43 -6.60 3.44
CA ARG A 583 -40.67 -7.06 4.07
C ARG A 583 -41.89 -6.68 3.22
N LYS A 584 -41.99 -5.44 2.75
CA LYS A 584 -43.06 -4.98 1.84
C LYS A 584 -43.09 -5.78 0.54
N ALA A 585 -41.92 -6.15 -0.01
CA ALA A 585 -41.84 -7.00 -1.20
C ALA A 585 -42.32 -8.46 -0.94
N LYS A 586 -42.15 -8.97 0.28
CA LYS A 586 -42.63 -10.29 0.71
C LYS A 586 -44.12 -10.30 1.10
N GLU A 587 -44.60 -9.21 1.68
CA GLU A 587 -46.01 -9.05 2.08
C GLU A 587 -46.93 -8.86 0.87
N SER A 588 -46.44 -8.26 -0.22
CA SER A 588 -47.15 -8.24 -1.50
C SER A 588 -47.35 -9.64 -2.13
N SER A 589 -46.62 -10.68 -1.66
CA SER A 589 -46.75 -12.04 -2.17
C SER A 589 -47.51 -13.01 -1.25
N MET A 590 -47.95 -12.58 -0.06
CA MET A 590 -48.59 -13.45 0.93
C MET A 590 -49.81 -12.81 1.59
N SER A 591 -50.83 -12.47 0.81
CA SER A 591 -52.18 -12.25 1.34
C SER A 591 -53.06 -13.45 1.00
N LYS A 592 -53.20 -14.40 1.93
CA LYS A 592 -54.44 -15.17 2.17
C LYS A 592 -54.26 -16.15 3.33
N GLY A 593 -55.10 -15.97 4.34
CA GLY A 593 -55.54 -17.04 5.23
C GLY A 593 -54.93 -17.05 6.63
N SER A 594 -55.66 -16.51 7.61
CA SER A 594 -55.72 -17.14 8.93
C SER A 594 -57.06 -16.83 9.58
N GLU A 595 -57.83 -17.89 9.82
CA GLU A 595 -59.13 -17.92 10.48
C GLU A 595 -59.04 -17.53 11.96
N LYS A 596 -60.14 -16.97 12.47
CA LYS A 596 -60.36 -16.72 13.90
C LYS A 596 -60.67 -18.03 14.61
N ILE A 597 -60.02 -18.26 15.75
CA ILE A 597 -60.42 -19.26 16.75
C ILE A 597 -60.84 -18.50 18.01
N ASP A 598 -62.09 -18.68 18.41
CA ASP A 598 -62.64 -18.21 19.68
C ASP A 598 -62.07 -19.04 20.83
N ASP A 599 -61.44 -18.40 21.83
CA ASP A 599 -61.01 -19.04 23.08
C ASP A 599 -61.80 -18.43 24.24
N ALA A 600 -62.72 -19.22 24.79
CA ALA A 600 -63.56 -18.93 25.93
C ALA A 600 -62.71 -18.94 27.22
N GLY A 601 -62.34 -17.75 27.71
CA GLY A 601 -61.67 -17.54 28.97
C GLY A 601 -62.31 -16.38 29.73
N ALA A 602 -62.57 -16.59 31.02
CA ALA A 602 -63.30 -15.68 31.92
C ALA A 602 -62.95 -14.19 31.72
N THR A 603 -63.97 -13.40 31.39
CA THR A 603 -63.94 -11.94 31.22
C THR A 603 -63.86 -11.24 32.57
N LEU A 604 -62.86 -10.37 32.78
CA LEU A 604 -62.85 -9.39 33.89
C LEU A 604 -64.15 -8.56 33.80
N SER A 605 -64.84 -8.33 34.92
CA SER A 605 -65.92 -7.33 34.99
C SER A 605 -65.39 -5.97 35.48
N GLU A 606 -66.15 -4.89 35.29
CA GLU A 606 -65.79 -3.56 35.82
C GLU A 606 -65.66 -3.59 37.36
N GLU A 607 -66.52 -4.38 38.05
CA GLU A 607 -66.44 -4.61 39.49
C GLU A 607 -65.15 -5.34 39.91
N ASP A 608 -64.65 -6.27 39.09
CA ASP A 608 -63.38 -6.96 39.33
C ASP A 608 -62.19 -6.02 39.21
N ILE A 609 -62.21 -5.10 38.23
CA ILE A 609 -61.14 -4.10 38.03
C ILE A 609 -61.03 -3.20 39.26
N SER A 610 -62.13 -2.58 39.69
CA SER A 610 -62.14 -1.71 40.87
C SER A 610 -61.71 -2.46 42.14
N ARG A 611 -62.18 -3.70 42.33
CA ARG A 611 -61.77 -4.55 43.46
C ARG A 611 -60.27 -4.83 43.44
N ILE A 612 -59.71 -5.22 42.29
CA ILE A 612 -58.27 -5.52 42.13
C ILE A 612 -57.42 -4.29 42.46
N VAL A 613 -57.80 -3.11 41.98
CA VAL A 613 -57.06 -1.86 42.25
C VAL A 613 -57.13 -1.47 43.73
N VAL A 614 -58.29 -1.61 44.37
CA VAL A 614 -58.46 -1.36 45.81
C VAL A 614 -57.62 -2.31 46.65
N ASP A 615 -57.65 -3.61 46.36
CA ASP A 615 -56.87 -4.60 47.09
C ASP A 615 -55.37 -4.44 46.86
N PHE A 616 -54.96 -4.05 45.66
CA PHE A 616 -53.57 -3.75 45.36
C PHE A 616 -53.06 -2.54 46.16
N ARG A 617 -53.86 -1.48 46.29
CA ARG A 617 -53.52 -0.30 47.13
C ARG A 617 -53.34 -0.67 48.61
N LYS A 618 -54.15 -1.60 49.13
CA LYS A 618 -54.00 -2.10 50.52
C LYS A 618 -52.67 -2.84 50.73
N VAL A 619 -52.24 -3.63 49.76
CA VAL A 619 -50.98 -4.39 49.82
C VAL A 619 -49.75 -3.48 49.60
N HIS A 620 -49.90 -2.42 48.81
CA HIS A 620 -48.83 -1.47 48.50
C HIS A 620 -49.15 -0.01 48.88
N PRO A 621 -49.32 0.30 50.19
CA PRO A 621 -49.78 1.63 50.64
C PRO A 621 -48.79 2.77 50.34
N THR A 622 -47.55 2.44 49.95
CA THR A 622 -46.50 3.41 49.63
C THR A 622 -46.42 3.74 48.13
N LEU A 623 -47.21 3.09 47.27
CA LEU A 623 -47.26 3.38 45.84
C LEU A 623 -48.38 4.37 45.54
N LYS A 624 -48.06 5.43 44.78
CA LYS A 624 -49.10 6.32 44.22
C LYS A 624 -49.71 5.63 43.00
N VAL A 625 -50.95 5.17 43.15
CA VAL A 625 -51.76 4.54 42.11
C VAL A 625 -53.00 5.39 41.87
N GLU A 626 -53.07 6.05 40.72
CA GLU A 626 -54.20 6.90 40.31
C GLU A 626 -54.96 6.21 39.18
N ALA A 627 -56.28 6.10 39.31
CA ALA A 627 -57.12 5.59 38.25
C ALA A 627 -57.93 6.75 37.66
N GLN A 628 -58.02 6.81 36.34
CA GLN A 628 -58.71 7.83 35.56
C GLN A 628 -59.62 7.13 34.53
N ASP A 629 -60.61 7.86 34.03
CA ASP A 629 -61.55 7.40 33.00
C ASP A 629 -62.31 6.12 33.40
N ASP A 630 -63.01 6.13 34.55
CA ASP A 630 -63.74 4.96 35.09
C ASP A 630 -62.86 3.70 35.18
N ASP A 631 -61.69 3.84 35.79
CA ASP A 631 -60.66 2.79 35.93
C ASP A 631 -60.07 2.26 34.59
N ARG A 632 -60.32 2.93 33.45
CA ARG A 632 -59.75 2.54 32.14
C ARG A 632 -58.30 2.94 31.94
N SER A 633 -57.80 3.89 32.73
CA SER A 633 -56.38 4.27 32.74
C SER A 633 -55.84 4.25 34.17
N ILE A 634 -54.92 3.33 34.47
CA ILE A 634 -54.25 3.25 35.77
C ILE A 634 -52.82 3.78 35.63
N TYR A 635 -52.48 4.78 36.43
CA TYR A 635 -51.14 5.35 36.52
C TYR A 635 -50.45 4.92 37.81
N MET A 636 -49.22 4.43 37.70
CA MET A 636 -48.37 4.11 38.83
C MET A 636 -47.11 4.96 38.78
N ARG A 637 -46.80 5.68 39.86
CA ARG A 637 -45.58 6.50 39.96
C ARG A 637 -44.79 6.16 41.22
N PHE A 638 -43.49 5.96 41.06
CA PHE A 638 -42.56 5.89 42.20
C PHE A 638 -41.17 6.42 41.82
N VAL A 639 -40.46 6.91 42.84
CA VAL A 639 -39.11 7.50 42.74
C VAL A 639 -38.11 6.48 43.27
N SER A 640 -37.09 6.16 42.47
CA SER A 640 -35.98 5.27 42.87
C SER A 640 -34.66 6.04 42.72
N GLY A 641 -34.21 6.68 43.80
CA GLY A 641 -33.07 7.60 43.75
C GLY A 641 -33.39 8.88 42.96
N SER A 642 -32.62 9.18 41.92
CA SER A 642 -32.84 10.32 41.01
C SER A 642 -33.80 10.01 39.85
N LEU A 643 -34.25 8.76 39.70
CA LEU A 643 -35.09 8.32 38.60
C LEU A 643 -36.57 8.36 38.99
N MET A 644 -37.39 9.06 38.21
CA MET A 644 -38.85 9.00 38.30
C MET A 644 -39.38 8.03 37.24
N LEU A 645 -39.99 6.93 37.67
CA LEU A 645 -40.69 6.01 36.77
C LEU A 645 -42.19 6.27 36.88
N LYS A 646 -42.83 6.54 35.73
CA LYS A 646 -44.28 6.64 35.61
C LYS A 646 -44.75 5.54 34.66
N PHE A 647 -45.66 4.70 35.11
CA PHE A 647 -46.29 3.68 34.28
C PHE A 647 -47.72 4.11 33.97
N ARG A 648 -48.14 3.87 32.74
CA ARG A 648 -49.53 3.97 32.33
C ARG A 648 -50.00 2.58 31.93
N ILE A 649 -51.13 2.15 32.47
CA ILE A 649 -51.83 0.93 32.12
C ILE A 649 -53.17 1.34 31.51
N GLY A 650 -53.37 1.08 30.23
CA GLY A 650 -54.64 1.22 29.55
C GLY A 650 -55.42 -0.08 29.60
N ILE A 651 -56.71 0.02 29.90
CA ILE A 651 -57.68 -1.08 29.90
C ILE A 651 -58.69 -0.81 28.79
N GLU A 652 -58.57 -1.55 27.69
CA GLU A 652 -59.42 -1.40 26.51
C GLU A 652 -60.39 -2.57 26.41
N ARG A 653 -61.69 -2.29 26.25
CA ARG A 653 -62.70 -3.33 26.01
C ARG A 653 -62.71 -3.70 24.53
N GLU A 654 -62.43 -4.96 24.22
CA GLU A 654 -62.48 -5.51 22.88
C GLU A 654 -63.92 -5.90 22.48
N ALA A 655 -64.16 -5.97 21.16
CA ALA A 655 -65.49 -6.29 20.59
C ALA A 655 -66.01 -7.70 20.99
N ASN A 656 -65.14 -8.59 21.44
CA ASN A 656 -65.46 -9.93 21.94
C ASN A 656 -65.81 -9.94 23.45
N GLY A 657 -65.87 -8.77 24.10
CA GLY A 657 -66.15 -8.63 25.54
C GLY A 657 -64.95 -8.80 26.47
N ARG A 658 -63.75 -9.12 25.96
CA ARG A 658 -62.51 -9.21 26.74
C ARG A 658 -61.90 -7.82 26.97
N TYR A 659 -61.07 -7.72 28.00
CA TYR A 659 -60.27 -6.52 28.24
C TYR A 659 -58.83 -6.77 27.83
N LYS A 660 -58.29 -5.87 27.02
CA LYS A 660 -56.89 -5.81 26.63
C LYS A 660 -56.16 -4.82 27.54
N LEU A 661 -55.10 -5.29 28.17
CA LEU A 661 -54.27 -4.46 29.06
C LEU A 661 -52.97 -4.06 28.37
N ASN A 662 -52.81 -2.78 28.08
CA ASN A 662 -51.59 -2.21 27.52
C ASN A 662 -50.86 -1.45 28.61
N ALA A 663 -49.54 -1.61 28.73
CA ALA A 663 -48.78 -0.87 29.73
C ALA A 663 -47.45 -0.35 29.18
N GLU A 664 -47.16 0.90 29.51
CA GLU A 664 -45.97 1.63 29.05
C GLU A 664 -45.25 2.31 30.23
N CYS A 665 -43.92 2.36 30.15
CA CYS A 665 -43.09 3.10 31.09
C CYS A 665 -42.73 4.46 30.50
N LEU A 666 -43.43 5.49 30.95
CA LEU A 666 -43.22 6.89 30.63
C LEU A 666 -42.06 7.40 31.49
N GLY A 667 -40.86 7.52 30.91
CA GLY A 667 -39.68 8.02 31.60
C GLY A 667 -39.74 9.53 31.87
N THR A 668 -38.62 10.12 32.28
CA THR A 668 -38.51 11.57 32.54
C THR A 668 -38.42 12.43 31.28
N ALA A 669 -37.97 11.87 30.14
CA ALA A 669 -37.86 12.57 28.85
C ALA A 669 -38.43 11.76 27.67
N GLU A 670 -38.24 10.42 27.65
CA GLU A 670 -38.78 9.51 26.63
C GLU A 670 -39.23 8.17 27.26
N PRO A 671 -40.07 7.36 26.59
CA PRO A 671 -40.48 6.06 27.09
C PRO A 671 -39.28 5.10 27.23
N PHE A 672 -39.22 4.37 28.36
CA PHE A 672 -38.24 3.29 28.51
C PHE A 672 -38.69 2.09 27.69
N LEU A 673 -38.31 2.06 26.41
CA LEU A 673 -38.82 1.10 25.43
C LEU A 673 -38.49 -0.36 25.80
N ALA A 674 -37.35 -0.61 26.44
CA ALA A 674 -36.98 -1.95 26.92
C ALA A 674 -37.86 -2.44 28.09
N ILE A 675 -38.15 -1.57 29.07
CA ILE A 675 -39.05 -1.90 30.20
C ILE A 675 -40.48 -2.09 29.67
N THR A 676 -40.91 -1.21 28.77
CA THR A 676 -42.21 -1.29 28.10
C THR A 676 -42.37 -2.61 27.33
N ARG A 677 -41.36 -3.01 26.54
CA ARG A 677 -41.34 -4.30 25.83
C ARG A 677 -41.38 -5.49 26.80
N CYS A 678 -40.62 -5.43 27.91
CA CYS A 678 -40.65 -6.47 28.94
C CYS A 678 -42.06 -6.62 29.55
N ILE A 679 -42.71 -5.51 29.93
CA ILE A 679 -44.08 -5.52 30.47
C ILE A 679 -45.10 -6.03 29.46
N ALA A 680 -44.98 -5.64 28.19
CA ALA A 680 -45.85 -6.10 27.11
C ALA A 680 -45.64 -7.59 26.76
N SER A 681 -44.45 -8.13 27.00
CA SER A 681 -44.12 -9.55 26.74
C SER A 681 -44.65 -10.52 27.81
N ARG A 682 -45.25 -10.02 28.90
CA ARG A 682 -45.75 -10.84 30.02
C ARG A 682 -46.74 -11.91 29.55
N PRO A 683 -46.81 -13.08 30.21
CA PRO A 683 -47.62 -14.22 29.76
C PRO A 683 -49.12 -14.03 30.02
N ASN A 684 -49.49 -13.38 31.12
CA ASN A 684 -50.88 -13.12 31.48
C ASN A 684 -51.25 -11.71 31.03
N ALA A 685 -51.35 -11.54 29.70
CA ALA A 685 -51.63 -10.25 29.09
C ALA A 685 -52.93 -9.62 29.63
N ASP A 686 -53.91 -10.44 30.03
CA ASP A 686 -55.21 -9.96 30.50
C ASP A 686 -55.34 -9.96 32.04
N ASP A 687 -54.31 -10.38 32.80
CA ASP A 687 -54.35 -10.40 34.27
C ASP A 687 -53.85 -9.08 34.85
N LEU A 688 -54.80 -8.24 35.27
CA LEU A 688 -54.53 -6.93 35.83
C LEU A 688 -53.73 -7.02 37.13
N ARG A 689 -54.00 -7.99 38.00
CA ARG A 689 -53.29 -8.11 39.28
C ARG A 689 -51.83 -8.48 39.05
N TYR A 690 -51.60 -9.45 38.17
CA TYR A 690 -50.26 -9.88 37.80
C TYR A 690 -49.44 -8.74 37.15
N LEU A 691 -50.07 -7.93 36.30
CA LEU A 691 -49.44 -6.75 35.69
C LEU A 691 -49.05 -5.70 36.74
N LEU A 692 -49.94 -5.40 37.68
CA LEU A 692 -49.68 -4.45 38.77
C LEU A 692 -48.53 -4.92 39.67
N ASP A 693 -48.51 -6.21 40.04
CA ASP A 693 -47.45 -6.80 40.87
C ASP A 693 -46.09 -6.80 40.14
N MET A 694 -46.07 -7.04 38.82
CA MET A 694 -44.88 -6.94 37.98
C MET A 694 -44.32 -5.51 37.95
N ILE A 695 -45.17 -4.52 37.73
CA ILE A 695 -44.77 -3.11 37.69
C ILE A 695 -44.25 -2.66 39.06
N ALA A 696 -44.88 -3.10 40.15
CA ALA A 696 -44.43 -2.81 41.52
C ALA A 696 -43.01 -3.33 41.81
N ALA A 697 -42.60 -4.45 41.20
CA ALA A 697 -41.27 -5.02 41.38
C ALA A 697 -40.13 -4.09 40.91
N TYR A 698 -40.40 -3.12 40.04
CA TYR A 698 -39.41 -2.13 39.61
C TYR A 698 -39.07 -1.09 40.69
N LYS A 699 -39.79 -1.04 41.82
CA LYS A 699 -39.52 -0.13 42.96
C LYS A 699 -38.08 -0.26 43.49
N THR A 700 -37.54 -1.47 43.52
CA THR A 700 -36.23 -1.79 44.12
C THR A 700 -35.12 -2.00 43.08
N VAL A 701 -35.27 -1.49 41.86
CA VAL A 701 -34.33 -1.80 40.76
C VAL A 701 -32.88 -1.36 41.00
N LYS A 702 -32.67 -0.26 41.72
CA LYS A 702 -31.34 0.30 41.99
C LYS A 702 -30.57 -0.57 42.99
N GLY A 703 -29.33 -0.96 42.65
CA GLY A 703 -28.45 -1.72 43.54
C GLY A 703 -28.77 -3.22 43.67
N THR A 704 -29.64 -3.76 42.82
CA THR A 704 -29.94 -5.21 42.80
C THR A 704 -28.90 -5.98 41.97
N SER A 705 -28.45 -7.12 42.47
CA SER A 705 -27.60 -8.06 41.71
C SER A 705 -28.43 -8.94 40.79
N CYS A 706 -27.90 -9.26 39.62
CA CYS A 706 -28.51 -10.19 38.68
C CYS A 706 -28.69 -11.57 39.31
N ALA A 707 -29.91 -12.08 39.34
CA ALA A 707 -30.24 -13.38 39.92
C ALA A 707 -29.53 -14.57 39.22
N ARG A 708 -29.08 -14.39 37.97
CA ARG A 708 -28.38 -15.44 37.20
C ARG A 708 -26.85 -15.35 37.28
N CYS A 709 -26.26 -14.17 37.08
CA CYS A 709 -24.80 -14.02 37.00
C CYS A 709 -24.16 -13.38 38.24
N GLY A 710 -24.95 -12.97 39.24
CA GLY A 710 -24.47 -12.37 40.50
C GLY A 710 -23.90 -10.95 40.37
N LYS A 711 -23.64 -10.46 39.15
CA LYS A 711 -23.13 -9.10 38.89
C LYS A 711 -24.21 -8.05 39.14
N LEU A 712 -23.80 -6.89 39.67
CA LEU A 712 -24.66 -5.71 39.81
C LEU A 712 -25.25 -5.32 38.46
N LEU A 713 -26.56 -5.08 38.44
CA LEU A 713 -27.28 -4.78 37.20
C LEU A 713 -26.96 -3.39 36.66
N ASP A 714 -26.65 -2.42 37.54
CA ASP A 714 -26.09 -1.11 37.20
C ASP A 714 -25.69 -0.32 38.46
N LYS A 715 -24.59 0.46 38.43
CA LYS A 715 -24.22 1.45 39.47
C LYS A 715 -24.86 2.83 39.23
N SER A 716 -25.25 3.14 37.99
CA SER A 716 -25.73 4.45 37.50
C SER A 716 -27.22 4.51 37.14
N ALA A 717 -27.91 3.36 37.04
CA ALA A 717 -29.34 3.23 36.69
C ALA A 717 -29.72 3.68 35.25
N LEU A 718 -28.83 3.46 34.29
CA LEU A 718 -29.02 3.73 32.86
C LEU A 718 -29.32 2.47 32.03
N THR A 719 -29.09 1.26 32.57
CA THR A 719 -29.36 -0.02 31.88
C THR A 719 -30.70 -0.64 32.29
N PRO A 720 -31.56 -1.08 31.36
CA PRO A 720 -32.83 -1.73 31.71
C PRO A 720 -32.61 -3.14 32.27
N THR A 721 -33.24 -3.44 33.42
CA THR A 721 -33.26 -4.78 34.01
C THR A 721 -34.56 -5.48 33.65
N ALA A 722 -34.50 -6.63 33.01
CA ALA A 722 -35.69 -7.44 32.81
C ALA A 722 -36.08 -8.15 34.12
N ARG A 723 -37.37 -8.42 34.29
CA ARG A 723 -37.92 -9.13 35.45
C ARG A 723 -38.40 -10.50 35.02
N ARG A 724 -37.95 -11.54 35.74
CA ARG A 724 -38.43 -12.91 35.56
C ARG A 724 -39.25 -13.32 36.77
N SER A 725 -40.42 -13.90 36.54
CA SER A 725 -41.23 -14.46 37.62
C SER A 725 -40.62 -15.78 38.10
N LYS A 726 -40.68 -16.01 39.41
CA LYS A 726 -40.32 -17.27 40.06
C LYS A 726 -41.40 -17.63 41.06
N GLN A 727 -41.85 -18.88 41.01
CA GLN A 727 -42.77 -19.43 42.00
C GLN A 727 -42.00 -19.78 43.27
N VAL A 728 -42.50 -19.32 44.42
CA VAL A 728 -42.01 -19.77 45.73
C VAL A 728 -43.12 -20.56 46.40
N ALA A 729 -42.80 -21.79 46.82
CA ALA A 729 -43.73 -22.62 47.56
C ALA A 729 -44.03 -21.95 48.91
N SER A 730 -45.31 -21.66 49.14
CA SER A 730 -45.82 -21.16 50.42
C SER A 730 -46.33 -22.34 51.24
N THR A 731 -46.19 -22.27 52.57
CA THR A 731 -46.80 -23.24 53.52
C THR A 731 -48.31 -23.05 53.68
N THR A 732 -48.88 -22.05 53.01
CA THR A 732 -50.33 -21.85 52.85
C THR A 732 -50.67 -22.04 51.37
N GLU A 733 -51.85 -22.57 51.03
CA GLU A 733 -52.25 -23.05 49.69
C GLU A 733 -52.20 -22.03 48.53
N THR A 734 -51.65 -20.83 48.73
CA THR A 734 -51.42 -19.84 47.68
C THR A 734 -49.93 -19.66 47.39
N SER A 735 -49.49 -20.13 46.22
CA SER A 735 -48.13 -19.92 45.71
C SER A 735 -47.88 -18.42 45.45
N GLN A 736 -46.86 -17.84 46.07
CA GLN A 736 -46.49 -16.44 45.88
C GLN A 736 -45.51 -16.29 44.70
N THR A 737 -45.78 -15.35 43.79
CA THR A 737 -44.87 -15.02 42.69
C THR A 737 -43.87 -13.96 43.14
N ILE A 738 -42.57 -14.25 43.05
CA ILE A 738 -41.50 -13.28 43.28
C ILE A 738 -40.88 -12.89 41.94
N TRP A 739 -40.52 -11.62 41.79
CA TRP A 739 -39.94 -11.07 40.56
C TRP A 739 -38.43 -10.83 40.72
N GLU A 740 -37.63 -11.68 40.11
CA GLU A 740 -36.17 -11.62 40.15
C GLU A 740 -35.64 -10.68 39.05
N ALA A 741 -34.56 -9.96 39.37
CA ALA A 741 -33.93 -9.03 38.44
C ALA A 741 -32.82 -9.73 37.63
N THR A 742 -32.82 -9.57 36.31
CA THR A 742 -31.86 -10.24 35.40
C THR A 742 -31.35 -9.29 34.32
N HIS A 743 -30.07 -9.44 33.91
CA HIS A 743 -29.57 -8.78 32.70
C HIS A 743 -30.32 -9.34 31.49
N GLU A 744 -30.54 -8.50 30.48
CA GLU A 744 -31.22 -8.90 29.25
C GLU A 744 -30.53 -10.09 28.55
N GLY A 745 -29.20 -10.06 28.41
CA GLY A 745 -28.44 -11.19 27.86
C GLY A 745 -28.29 -12.40 28.80
N CYS A 746 -28.73 -12.26 30.06
CA CYS A 746 -28.80 -13.37 31.02
C CYS A 746 -30.20 -13.98 31.09
N ILE A 747 -31.19 -13.48 30.36
CA ILE A 747 -32.43 -14.23 30.13
C ILE A 747 -32.13 -15.19 28.98
#